data_AF-A0A9W9LEP7-F1
#
_entry.id   AF-A0A9W9LEP7-F1
#
_cell.length_a   1.000
_cell.length_b   1.000
_cell.length_c   1.000
_cell.angle_alpha   90.00
_cell.angle_beta   90.00
_cell.angle_gamma   90.00
#
_symmetry.space_group_name_H-M   'P 1'
#
loop_
_entity.id
_entity.type
_entity.pdbx_description
1 polymer ?
#
loop_
_entity_poly.entity_id
_entity_poly.type
_entity_poly.pdbx_seq_one_letter_code
_entity_poly.pdbx_strand_id
1 'polypeptide(L)'
;MIATLPLTAKLLAGFLISIFVLKIFKIWREVQIERSFAASKGCEPSKQWNAKWPLGLDLLLKAFRHGRNQQILRFFLDVIAESGNTFEQSLLSSRGIDTIDPKNLEAILSTQFSDFGLGLRPPTFDPLMGSGIFTQDGKQWRHSRELLRPQFMTNRLNNFMLIREAVNNLISCIPEDSEVDLQPLFFSLTFETTLFLLFDHHLPSAKSEGIVGPDHEFAEAFNLGQAYLAQRGRLGDTTVKKAIGRLATNGHSKTESYVFIDALVKETSDPKALRAQCFNILLAGRDTTACCLTWTLRLLVQHPRVLFKLRREIDDAIGVGPEATVPDISRIRTLPYLSVVLKEVLRLYPSVPVNSRAAEKTTTLPVGGGPDGTAPILVRKGEGVGYCVYALHRRKDIYGSDADQFRPERWENDALKNVGWGYLPFNGGPRICLGQDFALLEAGFTIVRLLQTFETIEMTDRSFMAPVGEERQVLTLNPAEASKVVSRAATVDPTGRPLGISYAIQTARIWDAKEMALNSRNKIVSVLCAESEEDLMSTTILALTYGLESRWEEAEKLVVQVLETYMAKLGEIHPDTLGNMAILASTLVVQGRWEASERLVWQLWMTYKTNFGENHPYTLTSMANLAFTWNSLGRTVDAINCCENA
;
A
#
# COMPACT_ATOMS: atom_id res chain seq x y z
N MET A 1 -68.19 21.01 -4.09
CA MET A 1 -67.76 20.85 -2.68
C MET A 1 -66.94 22.01 -2.11
N ILE A 2 -66.29 22.88 -2.91
CA ILE A 2 -65.47 23.99 -2.36
C ILE A 2 -66.31 25.22 -1.93
N ALA A 3 -67.54 25.36 -2.45
CA ALA A 3 -68.40 26.51 -2.17
C ALA A 3 -68.86 26.61 -0.70
N THR A 4 -68.97 25.48 0.02
CA THR A 4 -69.51 25.40 1.39
C THR A 4 -68.47 25.49 2.52
N LEU A 5 -67.18 25.67 2.19
CA LEU A 5 -66.13 25.81 3.20
C LEU A 5 -66.16 27.21 3.87
N PRO A 6 -65.89 27.30 5.19
CA PRO A 6 -65.79 28.57 5.90
C PRO A 6 -64.69 29.47 5.30
N LEU A 7 -64.87 30.78 5.37
CA LEU A 7 -63.97 31.78 4.76
C LEU A 7 -62.50 31.59 5.19
N THR A 8 -62.27 31.19 6.45
CA THR A 8 -60.96 30.86 7.00
C THR A 8 -60.27 29.69 6.28
N ALA A 9 -61.02 28.64 5.94
CA ALA A 9 -60.49 27.49 5.19
C ALA A 9 -60.16 27.87 3.72
N LYS A 10 -60.93 28.77 3.10
CA LYS A 10 -60.66 29.30 1.75
C LYS A 10 -59.41 30.18 1.73
N LEU A 11 -59.22 31.04 2.74
CA LEU A 11 -58.02 31.85 2.89
C LEU A 11 -56.76 30.99 3.15
N LEU A 12 -56.87 29.98 4.01
CA LEU A 12 -55.77 29.05 4.28
C LEU A 12 -55.38 28.25 3.02
N ALA A 13 -56.37 27.75 2.27
CA ALA A 13 -56.13 27.07 1.01
C ALA A 13 -55.47 27.99 -0.04
N GLY A 14 -55.94 29.24 -0.17
CA GLY A 14 -55.33 30.24 -1.06
C GLY A 14 -53.89 30.57 -0.68
N PHE A 15 -53.58 30.66 0.61
CA PHE A 15 -52.22 30.87 1.12
C PHE A 15 -51.31 29.67 0.80
N LEU A 16 -51.78 28.44 1.04
CA LEU A 16 -51.02 27.22 0.72
C LEU A 16 -50.76 27.07 -0.79
N ILE A 17 -51.76 27.38 -1.63
CA ILE A 17 -51.61 27.39 -3.10
C ILE A 17 -50.59 28.46 -3.50
N SER A 18 -50.64 29.65 -2.92
CA SER A 18 -49.68 30.72 -3.22
C SER A 18 -48.25 30.32 -2.85
N ILE A 19 -48.04 29.70 -1.69
CA ILE A 19 -46.74 29.13 -1.30
C ILE A 19 -46.28 28.06 -2.30
N PHE A 20 -47.19 27.17 -2.71
CA PHE A 20 -46.87 26.11 -3.65
C PHE A 20 -46.49 26.66 -5.04
N VAL A 21 -47.23 27.64 -5.56
CA VAL A 21 -46.92 28.33 -6.82
C VAL A 21 -45.59 29.07 -6.73
N LEU A 22 -45.34 29.80 -5.64
CA LEU A 22 -44.05 30.47 -5.41
C LEU A 22 -42.89 29.47 -5.36
N LYS A 23 -43.08 28.30 -4.74
CA LYS A 23 -42.09 27.24 -4.70
C LYS A 23 -41.82 26.65 -6.09
N ILE A 24 -42.85 26.37 -6.88
CA ILE A 24 -42.70 25.92 -8.27
C ILE A 24 -42.00 26.97 -9.12
N PHE A 25 -42.41 28.24 -9.01
CA PHE A 25 -41.79 29.32 -9.78
C PHE A 25 -40.31 29.51 -9.42
N LYS A 26 -39.97 29.39 -8.13
CA LYS A 26 -38.58 29.43 -7.66
C LYS A 26 -37.75 28.27 -8.25
N ILE A 27 -38.26 27.04 -8.18
CA ILE A 27 -37.60 25.85 -8.77
C ILE A 27 -37.44 26.03 -10.28
N TRP A 28 -38.49 26.46 -10.98
CA TRP A 28 -38.44 26.69 -12.42
C TRP A 28 -37.37 27.74 -12.78
N ARG A 29 -37.34 28.86 -12.05
CA ARG A 29 -36.34 29.91 -12.26
C ARG A 29 -34.91 29.42 -12.01
N GLU A 30 -34.69 28.67 -10.93
CA GLU A 30 -33.39 28.05 -10.62
C GLU A 30 -32.95 27.12 -11.74
N VAL A 31 -33.84 26.25 -12.23
CA VAL A 31 -33.55 25.35 -13.37
C VAL A 31 -33.22 26.11 -14.65
N GLN A 32 -33.91 27.23 -14.95
CA GLN A 32 -33.56 28.04 -16.13
C GLN A 32 -32.18 28.70 -16.00
N ILE A 33 -31.85 29.23 -14.82
CA ILE A 33 -30.52 29.80 -14.55
C ILE A 33 -29.45 28.73 -14.73
N GLU A 34 -29.64 27.55 -14.15
CA GLU A 34 -28.72 26.43 -14.29
C GLU A 34 -28.55 25.96 -15.73
N ARG A 35 -29.64 25.85 -16.50
CA ARG A 35 -29.59 25.51 -17.93
C ARG A 35 -28.81 26.55 -18.73
N SER A 36 -29.05 27.84 -18.47
CA SER A 36 -28.33 28.92 -19.15
C SER A 36 -26.83 28.90 -18.81
N PHE A 37 -26.49 28.65 -17.54
CA PHE A 37 -25.11 28.52 -17.09
C PHE A 37 -24.42 27.31 -17.72
N ALA A 38 -25.07 26.14 -17.68
CA ALA A 38 -24.59 24.91 -18.31
C ALA A 38 -24.33 25.11 -19.81
N ALA A 39 -25.29 25.71 -20.54
CA ALA A 39 -25.11 26.01 -21.95
C ALA A 39 -23.94 26.98 -22.21
N SER A 40 -23.77 28.02 -21.38
CA SER A 40 -22.66 28.96 -21.49
C SER A 40 -21.28 28.34 -21.26
N LYS A 41 -21.23 27.18 -20.59
CA LYS A 41 -20.01 26.42 -20.29
C LYS A 41 -19.84 25.20 -21.19
N GLY A 42 -20.73 24.99 -22.16
CA GLY A 42 -20.72 23.81 -23.03
C GLY A 42 -20.94 22.51 -22.25
N CYS A 43 -21.66 22.56 -21.13
CA CYS A 43 -21.93 21.36 -20.36
C CYS A 43 -22.90 20.43 -21.08
N GLU A 44 -22.57 19.15 -21.09
CA GLU A 44 -23.45 18.09 -21.60
C GLU A 44 -23.96 17.19 -20.46
N PRO A 45 -25.01 16.39 -20.69
CA PRO A 45 -25.49 15.44 -19.70
C PRO A 45 -24.40 14.44 -19.32
N SER A 46 -24.25 14.20 -18.01
CA SER A 46 -23.39 13.14 -17.48
C SER A 46 -24.03 11.77 -17.64
N LYS A 47 -23.19 10.74 -17.78
CA LYS A 47 -23.65 9.35 -17.68
C LYS A 47 -24.27 9.11 -16.30
N GLN A 48 -25.46 8.50 -16.29
CA GLN A 48 -26.16 8.17 -15.05
C GLN A 48 -25.78 6.77 -14.60
N TRP A 49 -25.60 6.58 -13.31
CA TRP A 49 -25.56 5.25 -12.72
C TRP A 49 -26.92 4.57 -12.93
N ASN A 50 -26.89 3.30 -13.34
CA ASN A 50 -28.07 2.54 -13.72
C ASN A 50 -28.79 1.97 -12.49
N ALA A 51 -29.51 2.84 -11.77
CA ALA A 51 -30.35 2.44 -10.64
C ALA A 51 -31.45 1.47 -11.08
N LYS A 52 -31.46 0.26 -10.52
CA LYS A 52 -32.50 -0.75 -10.76
C LYS A 52 -33.74 -0.51 -9.92
N TRP A 53 -33.61 0.15 -8.77
CA TRP A 53 -34.70 0.42 -7.84
C TRP A 53 -35.08 1.90 -7.84
N PRO A 54 -36.37 2.24 -7.60
CA PRO A 54 -36.80 3.63 -7.52
C PRO A 54 -36.02 4.37 -6.42
N LEU A 55 -35.75 5.66 -6.66
CA LEU A 55 -34.99 6.55 -5.76
C LEU A 55 -33.54 6.09 -5.48
N GLY A 56 -32.99 5.15 -6.26
CA GLY A 56 -31.62 4.66 -6.10
C GLY A 56 -31.40 3.80 -4.85
N LEU A 57 -32.46 3.20 -4.29
CA LEU A 57 -32.39 2.41 -3.05
C LEU A 57 -31.50 1.16 -3.17
N ASP A 58 -31.29 0.65 -4.37
CA ASP A 58 -30.38 -0.44 -4.65
C ASP A 58 -28.91 -0.05 -4.44
N LEU A 59 -28.57 1.24 -4.61
CA LEU A 59 -27.24 1.76 -4.27
C LEU A 59 -26.99 1.65 -2.77
N LEU A 60 -27.97 2.06 -1.95
CA LEU A 60 -27.90 1.94 -0.50
C LEU A 60 -27.79 0.49 -0.06
N LEU A 61 -28.56 -0.42 -0.69
CA LEU A 61 -28.47 -1.84 -0.38
C LEU A 61 -27.11 -2.42 -0.75
N LYS A 62 -26.55 -2.06 -1.91
CA LYS A 62 -25.21 -2.47 -2.36
C LYS A 62 -24.15 -1.93 -1.39
N ALA A 63 -24.19 -0.63 -1.07
CA ALA A 63 -23.30 0.01 -0.10
C ALA A 63 -23.40 -0.61 1.30
N PHE A 64 -24.61 -0.95 1.76
CA PHE A 64 -24.82 -1.59 3.06
C PHE A 64 -24.26 -3.02 3.11
N ARG A 65 -24.46 -3.82 2.05
CA ARG A 65 -23.91 -5.19 1.96
C ARG A 65 -22.37 -5.18 2.03
N HIS A 66 -21.72 -4.36 1.20
CA HIS A 66 -20.26 -4.23 1.21
C HIS A 66 -19.75 -3.57 2.50
N GLY A 67 -20.50 -2.61 3.06
CA GLY A 67 -20.16 -1.96 4.32
C GLY A 67 -20.21 -2.91 5.53
N ARG A 68 -21.19 -3.82 5.59
CA ARG A 68 -21.27 -4.85 6.62
C ARG A 68 -20.06 -5.79 6.62
N ASN A 69 -19.51 -6.07 5.44
CA ASN A 69 -18.31 -6.89 5.28
C ASN A 69 -17.01 -6.06 5.32
N GLN A 70 -17.08 -4.74 5.52
CA GLN A 70 -15.95 -3.80 5.48
C GLN A 70 -15.18 -3.76 4.13
N GLN A 71 -15.83 -4.18 3.04
CA GLN A 71 -15.30 -4.24 1.67
C GLN A 71 -15.81 -3.08 0.81
N ILE A 72 -15.80 -1.86 1.37
CA ILE A 72 -16.39 -0.69 0.69
C ILE A 72 -15.65 -0.31 -0.60
N LEU A 73 -14.37 -0.67 -0.73
CA LEU A 73 -13.61 -0.44 -1.97
C LEU A 73 -14.13 -1.28 -3.12
N ARG A 74 -14.53 -2.54 -2.87
CA ARG A 74 -15.17 -3.38 -3.87
C ARG A 74 -16.43 -2.73 -4.42
N PHE A 75 -17.25 -2.14 -3.54
CA PHE A 75 -18.42 -1.37 -3.95
C PHE A 75 -18.06 -0.25 -4.94
N PHE A 76 -17.04 0.56 -4.63
CA PHE A 76 -16.60 1.63 -5.52
C PHE A 76 -16.09 1.10 -6.86
N LEU A 77 -15.26 0.05 -6.86
CA LEU A 77 -14.75 -0.56 -8.09
C LEU A 77 -15.90 -1.06 -8.99
N ASP A 78 -16.86 -1.79 -8.41
CA ASP A 78 -17.99 -2.33 -9.17
C ASP A 78 -18.86 -1.21 -9.75
N VAL A 79 -19.17 -0.17 -8.97
CA VAL A 79 -19.96 0.99 -9.44
C VAL A 79 -19.23 1.75 -10.54
N ILE A 80 -17.92 1.97 -10.42
CA ILE A 80 -17.10 2.64 -11.43
C ILE A 80 -17.00 1.79 -12.70
N ALA A 81 -16.82 0.47 -12.59
CA ALA A 81 -16.76 -0.42 -13.75
C ALA A 81 -18.06 -0.39 -14.57
N GLU A 82 -19.22 -0.30 -13.90
CA GLU A 82 -20.53 -0.18 -14.54
C GLU A 82 -20.74 1.22 -15.17
N SER A 83 -20.24 2.27 -14.51
CA SER A 83 -20.64 3.66 -14.79
C SER A 83 -19.61 4.45 -15.59
N GLY A 84 -18.34 4.07 -15.60
CA GLY A 84 -17.25 4.81 -16.21
C GLY A 84 -16.56 5.78 -15.24
N ASN A 85 -15.65 6.60 -15.78
CA ASN A 85 -14.73 7.41 -14.95
C ASN A 85 -15.36 8.63 -14.29
N THR A 86 -16.49 9.13 -14.81
CA THR A 86 -17.25 10.22 -14.19
C THR A 86 -18.71 9.99 -14.49
N PHE A 87 -19.53 9.97 -13.44
CA PHE A 87 -20.95 9.66 -13.56
C PHE A 87 -21.75 10.32 -12.44
N GLU A 88 -23.05 10.39 -12.66
CA GLU A 88 -24.02 10.89 -11.72
C GLU A 88 -24.72 9.74 -11.01
N GLN A 89 -24.92 9.90 -9.70
CA GLN A 89 -25.78 9.06 -8.89
C GLN A 89 -26.90 9.89 -8.28
N SER A 90 -28.10 9.30 -8.21
CA SER A 90 -29.26 9.92 -7.59
C SER A 90 -29.75 9.02 -6.46
N LEU A 91 -29.75 9.54 -5.24
CA LEU A 91 -30.22 8.83 -4.05
C LEU A 91 -31.25 9.66 -3.30
N LEU A 92 -32.46 9.12 -3.10
CA LEU A 92 -33.57 9.82 -2.43
C LEU A 92 -33.80 11.24 -3.00
N SER A 93 -33.77 11.34 -4.33
CA SER A 93 -33.87 12.60 -5.10
C SER A 93 -32.72 13.60 -4.89
N SER A 94 -31.67 13.21 -4.16
CA SER A 94 -30.44 13.98 -4.02
C SER A 94 -29.42 13.51 -5.05
N ARG A 95 -28.92 14.46 -5.84
CA ARG A 95 -27.92 14.22 -6.88
C ARG A 95 -26.51 14.33 -6.30
N GLY A 96 -25.66 13.40 -6.68
CA GLY A 96 -24.22 13.42 -6.43
C GLY A 96 -23.45 13.02 -7.69
N ILE A 97 -22.19 13.42 -7.75
CA ILE A 97 -21.29 13.07 -8.86
C ILE A 97 -20.14 12.26 -8.27
N ASP A 98 -19.74 11.20 -8.95
CA ASP A 98 -18.51 10.48 -8.65
C ASP A 98 -17.54 10.57 -9.81
N THR A 99 -16.25 10.68 -9.49
CA THR A 99 -15.19 10.78 -10.50
C THR A 99 -13.90 10.12 -10.08
N ILE A 100 -13.23 9.49 -11.05
CA ILE A 100 -11.83 9.06 -11.00
C ILE A 100 -11.04 9.64 -12.17
N ASP A 101 -11.48 10.77 -12.73
CA ASP A 101 -10.77 11.45 -13.81
C ASP A 101 -9.74 12.46 -13.30
N PRO A 102 -8.44 12.35 -13.66
CA PRO A 102 -7.40 13.29 -13.26
C PRO A 102 -7.76 14.76 -13.50
N LYS A 103 -8.41 15.10 -14.62
CA LYS A 103 -8.77 16.50 -14.94
C LYS A 103 -9.83 17.04 -13.98
N ASN A 104 -10.77 16.19 -13.59
CA ASN A 104 -11.78 16.54 -12.61
C ASN A 104 -11.17 16.69 -11.22
N LEU A 105 -10.22 15.82 -10.84
CA LEU A 105 -9.52 15.93 -9.55
C LEU A 105 -8.66 17.18 -9.48
N GLU A 106 -7.97 17.54 -10.57
CA GLU A 106 -7.26 18.82 -10.69
C GLU A 106 -8.19 20.02 -10.50
N ALA A 107 -9.36 20.00 -11.14
CA ALA A 107 -10.37 21.04 -10.98
C ALA A 107 -10.82 21.18 -9.52
N ILE A 108 -11.24 20.07 -8.91
CA ILE A 108 -11.80 20.04 -7.56
C ILE A 108 -10.75 20.47 -6.51
N LEU A 109 -9.51 20.02 -6.67
CA LEU A 109 -8.48 20.16 -5.65
C LEU A 109 -7.55 21.34 -5.86
N SER A 110 -7.46 21.91 -7.08
CA SER A 110 -6.53 23.00 -7.39
C SER A 110 -7.16 24.10 -8.24
N THR A 111 -7.45 23.87 -9.52
CA THR A 111 -7.75 24.97 -10.45
C THR A 111 -9.10 25.65 -10.17
N GLN A 112 -10.05 24.95 -9.55
CA GLN A 112 -11.32 25.50 -9.08
C GLN A 112 -11.47 25.36 -7.55
N PHE A 113 -10.37 25.37 -6.80
CA PHE A 113 -10.36 25.10 -5.36
C PHE A 113 -11.38 25.92 -4.54
N SER A 114 -11.62 27.19 -4.90
CA SER A 114 -12.59 28.05 -4.20
C SER A 114 -14.04 27.65 -4.38
N ASP A 115 -14.33 26.80 -5.36
CA ASP A 115 -15.68 26.41 -5.73
C ASP A 115 -16.13 25.16 -4.96
N PHE A 116 -15.19 24.47 -4.30
CA PHE A 116 -15.40 23.20 -3.64
C PHE A 116 -14.98 23.24 -2.17
N GLY A 117 -15.91 22.98 -1.27
CA GLY A 117 -15.69 22.88 0.18
C GLY A 117 -15.84 21.45 0.70
N LEU A 118 -15.82 21.32 2.02
CA LEU A 118 -15.90 20.04 2.73
C LEU A 118 -17.32 19.47 2.82
N GLY A 119 -18.35 20.25 2.48
CA GLY A 119 -19.74 19.80 2.41
C GLY A 119 -20.27 19.25 3.73
N LEU A 120 -20.71 17.98 3.74
CA LEU A 120 -21.23 17.31 4.94
C LEU A 120 -20.14 16.83 5.90
N ARG A 121 -18.84 16.96 5.56
CA ARG A 121 -17.76 16.48 6.44
C ARG A 121 -17.71 17.20 7.79
N PRO A 122 -17.78 18.53 7.90
CA PRO A 122 -17.74 19.20 9.20
C PRO A 122 -18.82 18.71 10.18
N PRO A 123 -20.14 18.69 9.86
CA PRO A 123 -21.14 18.19 10.81
C PRO A 123 -21.06 16.67 11.05
N THR A 124 -20.43 15.93 10.14
CA THR A 124 -20.17 14.50 10.32
C THR A 124 -19.02 14.25 11.30
N PHE A 125 -17.95 15.03 11.21
CA PHE A 125 -16.70 14.79 11.94
C PHE A 125 -16.64 15.57 13.26
N ASP A 126 -17.41 16.66 13.39
CA ASP A 126 -17.45 17.54 14.58
C ASP A 126 -17.61 16.80 15.91
N PRO A 127 -18.45 15.75 16.07
CA PRO A 127 -18.64 15.09 17.37
C PRO A 127 -17.37 14.46 17.97
N LEU A 128 -16.41 14.02 17.13
CA LEU A 128 -15.12 13.50 17.60
C LEU A 128 -14.00 14.53 17.42
N MET A 129 -13.95 15.17 16.26
CA MET A 129 -12.80 15.98 15.83
C MET A 129 -12.92 17.44 16.22
N GLY A 130 -14.12 17.91 16.58
CA GLY A 130 -14.42 19.34 16.75
C GLY A 130 -14.01 20.18 15.54
N SER A 131 -13.65 21.43 15.82
CA SER A 131 -13.17 22.38 14.81
C SER A 131 -11.65 22.24 14.62
N GLY A 132 -11.22 21.84 13.43
CA GLY A 132 -9.80 21.66 13.09
C GLY A 132 -9.55 21.52 11.59
N ILE A 133 -8.32 21.18 11.21
CA ILE A 133 -7.88 21.20 9.80
C ILE A 133 -8.72 20.31 8.86
N PHE A 134 -9.37 19.25 9.38
CA PHE A 134 -10.25 18.36 8.60
C PHE A 134 -11.72 18.77 8.57
N THR A 135 -12.13 19.73 9.41
CA THR A 135 -13.52 20.19 9.54
C THR A 135 -13.71 21.67 9.21
N GLN A 136 -12.63 22.39 8.89
CA GLN A 136 -12.66 23.81 8.56
C GLN A 136 -12.47 24.08 7.05
N ASP A 137 -13.08 25.18 6.59
CA ASP A 137 -12.94 25.76 5.25
C ASP A 137 -12.50 27.24 5.31
N GLY A 138 -12.09 27.77 4.16
CA GLY A 138 -11.79 29.20 3.99
C GLY A 138 -10.67 29.71 4.89
N LYS A 139 -10.90 30.85 5.55
CA LYS A 139 -9.90 31.55 6.38
C LYS A 139 -9.47 30.74 7.61
N GLN A 140 -10.41 30.07 8.26
CA GLN A 140 -10.13 29.27 9.47
C GLN A 140 -9.17 28.13 9.15
N TRP A 141 -9.43 27.39 8.07
CA TRP A 141 -8.56 26.33 7.62
C TRP A 141 -7.15 26.81 7.27
N ARG A 142 -7.01 27.95 6.57
CA ARG A 142 -5.71 28.53 6.24
C ARG A 142 -4.91 28.85 7.50
N HIS A 143 -5.55 29.50 8.47
CA HIS A 143 -4.93 29.84 9.75
C HIS A 143 -4.47 28.59 10.52
N SER A 144 -5.34 27.58 10.70
CA SER A 144 -4.93 26.33 11.35
C SER A 144 -3.79 25.63 10.60
N ARG A 145 -3.79 25.65 9.27
CA ARG A 145 -2.71 25.07 8.46
C ARG A 145 -1.39 25.85 8.61
N GLU A 146 -1.44 27.17 8.67
CA GLU A 146 -0.26 28.03 8.89
C GLU A 146 0.36 27.78 10.27
N LEU A 147 -0.46 27.62 11.31
CA LEU A 147 0.00 27.25 12.65
C LEU A 147 0.71 25.88 12.69
N LEU A 148 0.22 24.91 11.91
CA LEU A 148 0.77 23.57 11.85
C LEU A 148 2.06 23.46 11.02
N ARG A 149 2.23 24.35 10.04
CA ARG A 149 3.29 24.23 9.02
C ARG A 149 4.71 24.17 9.59
N PRO A 150 5.11 24.98 10.59
CA PRO A 150 6.45 24.92 11.16
C PRO A 150 6.81 23.57 11.76
N GLN A 151 5.84 22.84 12.31
CA GLN A 151 6.07 21.54 12.93
C GLN A 151 6.56 20.47 11.94
N PHE A 152 6.06 20.52 10.70
CA PHE A 152 6.44 19.57 9.66
C PHE A 152 7.61 20.05 8.79
N MET A 153 7.79 21.37 8.65
CA MET A 153 8.79 21.94 7.74
C MET A 153 10.09 22.36 8.41
N THR A 154 10.03 22.93 9.61
CA THR A 154 11.19 23.56 10.27
C THR A 154 11.82 22.63 11.31
N ASN A 155 11.02 21.78 11.96
CA ASN A 155 11.49 20.90 13.05
C ASN A 155 12.06 19.53 12.57
N ARG A 156 12.52 19.45 11.31
CA ARG A 156 12.84 18.19 10.62
C ARG A 156 13.90 17.32 11.31
N LEU A 157 14.93 17.95 11.89
CA LEU A 157 16.01 17.23 12.57
C LEU A 157 15.52 16.60 13.88
N ASN A 158 14.82 17.36 14.70
CA ASN A 158 14.24 16.85 15.94
C ASN A 158 13.25 15.73 15.63
N ASN A 159 12.31 15.96 14.69
CA ASN A 159 11.38 14.94 14.17
C ASN A 159 12.07 13.63 13.81
N PHE A 160 13.24 13.69 13.16
CA PHE A 160 13.99 12.51 12.77
C PHE A 160 14.66 11.78 13.95
N MET A 161 15.20 12.50 14.93
CA MET A 161 15.79 11.87 16.12
C MET A 161 14.77 11.00 16.87
N LEU A 162 13.51 11.40 16.82
CA LEU A 162 12.40 10.74 17.51
C LEU A 162 11.91 9.53 16.75
N ILE A 163 11.76 9.66 15.43
CA ILE A 163 11.55 8.52 14.54
C ILE A 163 12.63 7.47 14.80
N ARG A 164 13.89 7.90 14.93
CA ARG A 164 15.02 7.01 15.21
C ARG A 164 14.87 6.28 16.55
N GLU A 165 14.53 6.99 17.62
CA GLU A 165 14.32 6.38 18.94
C GLU A 165 13.15 5.39 18.93
N ALA A 166 11.99 5.82 18.42
CA ALA A 166 10.79 4.98 18.38
C ALA A 166 10.97 3.72 17.51
N VAL A 167 11.71 3.83 16.38
CA VAL A 167 12.05 2.67 15.55
C VAL A 167 13.04 1.73 16.25
N ASN A 168 14.02 2.25 17.01
CA ASN A 168 14.90 1.41 17.81
C ASN A 168 14.11 0.66 18.90
N ASN A 169 13.15 1.34 19.54
CA ASN A 169 12.24 0.71 20.50
C ASN A 169 11.44 -0.41 19.83
N LEU A 170 10.81 -0.15 18.67
CA LEU A 170 10.09 -1.16 17.91
C LEU A 170 10.96 -2.39 17.59
N ILE A 171 12.20 -2.16 17.14
CA ILE A 171 13.13 -3.26 16.80
C ILE A 171 13.46 -4.09 18.05
N SER A 172 13.68 -3.45 19.19
CA SER A 172 13.96 -4.15 20.46
C SER A 172 12.80 -5.02 20.96
N CYS A 173 11.57 -4.75 20.49
CA CYS A 173 10.38 -5.53 20.83
C CYS A 173 10.18 -6.79 19.96
N ILE A 174 11.01 -7.00 18.93
CA ILE A 174 10.90 -8.14 18.01
C ILE A 174 11.92 -9.20 18.46
N PRO A 175 11.49 -10.32 19.08
CA PRO A 175 12.40 -11.40 19.45
C PRO A 175 12.97 -12.11 18.22
N GLU A 176 14.22 -12.53 18.32
CA GLU A 176 14.87 -13.37 17.31
C GLU A 176 14.18 -14.73 17.19
N ASP A 177 14.12 -15.26 15.96
CA ASP A 177 13.58 -16.59 15.62
C ASP A 177 12.14 -16.86 16.10
N SER A 178 11.35 -15.79 16.23
CA SER A 178 9.97 -15.85 16.71
C SER A 178 8.98 -15.31 15.67
N GLU A 179 7.74 -15.80 15.74
CA GLU A 179 6.62 -15.27 14.97
C GLU A 179 6.05 -14.03 15.68
N VAL A 180 6.07 -12.89 15.01
CA VAL A 180 5.62 -11.60 15.55
C VAL A 180 4.60 -10.97 14.62
N ASP A 181 3.49 -10.50 15.17
CA ASP A 181 2.58 -9.61 14.44
C ASP A 181 3.12 -8.18 14.47
N LEU A 182 3.64 -7.72 13.34
CA LEU A 182 4.24 -6.39 13.23
C LEU A 182 3.21 -5.27 13.11
N GLN A 183 1.96 -5.59 12.77
CA GLN A 183 0.93 -4.57 12.60
C GLN A 183 0.67 -3.80 13.91
N PRO A 184 0.39 -4.43 15.06
CA PRO A 184 0.28 -3.73 16.34
C PRO A 184 1.49 -2.86 16.67
N LEU A 185 2.71 -3.35 16.37
CA LEU A 185 3.94 -2.59 16.62
C LEU A 185 4.03 -1.33 15.75
N PHE A 186 3.63 -1.39 14.47
CA PHE A 186 3.57 -0.20 13.62
C PHE A 186 2.52 0.82 14.08
N PHE A 187 1.37 0.36 14.57
CA PHE A 187 0.37 1.26 15.18
C PHE A 187 0.86 1.90 16.47
N SER A 188 1.68 1.20 17.27
CA SER A 188 2.32 1.75 18.45
C SER A 188 3.42 2.76 18.10
N LEU A 189 4.31 2.41 17.15
CA LEU A 189 5.37 3.30 16.63
C LEU A 189 4.79 4.64 16.18
N THR A 190 3.80 4.60 15.29
CA THR A 190 3.22 5.81 14.69
C THR A 190 2.36 6.59 15.67
N PHE A 191 1.84 5.93 16.71
CA PHE A 191 1.17 6.60 17.82
C PHE A 191 2.17 7.38 18.67
N GLU A 192 3.29 6.76 19.03
CA GLU A 192 4.38 7.38 19.80
C GLU A 192 4.96 8.59 19.06
N THR A 193 5.32 8.45 17.78
CA THR A 193 5.86 9.56 16.98
C THR A 193 4.86 10.70 16.81
N THR A 194 3.55 10.39 16.67
CA THR A 194 2.51 11.42 16.57
C THR A 194 2.23 12.13 17.89
N LEU A 195 2.24 11.41 19.02
CA LEU A 195 2.11 12.02 20.34
C LEU A 195 3.29 12.91 20.68
N PHE A 196 4.49 12.50 20.30
CA PHE A 196 5.65 13.34 20.47
C PHE A 196 5.50 14.65 19.68
N LEU A 197 5.11 14.58 18.39
CA LEU A 197 4.87 15.78 17.57
C LEU A 197 3.89 16.77 18.23
N LEU A 198 2.94 16.25 19.01
CA LEU A 198 1.92 17.02 19.69
C LEU A 198 2.37 17.60 21.03
N PHE A 199 3.09 16.82 21.83
CA PHE A 199 3.24 17.05 23.26
C PHE A 199 4.68 17.02 23.78
N ASP A 200 5.69 16.68 22.95
CA ASP A 200 7.09 16.57 23.39
C ASP A 200 7.26 15.60 24.60
N HIS A 201 6.38 14.61 24.68
CA HIS A 201 6.35 13.61 25.75
C HIS A 201 6.75 12.24 25.20
N HIS A 202 7.67 11.58 25.91
CA HIS A 202 7.96 10.16 25.72
C HIS A 202 6.86 9.33 26.40
N LEU A 203 6.23 8.42 25.66
CA LEU A 203 5.49 7.34 26.30
C LEU A 203 6.49 6.33 26.89
N PRO A 204 6.26 5.77 28.09
CA PRO A 204 7.03 4.63 28.56
C PRO A 204 6.91 3.49 27.55
N SER A 205 8.05 2.99 27.09
CA SER A 205 8.22 1.92 26.10
C SER A 205 7.12 0.84 26.18
N ALA A 206 6.48 0.57 25.04
CA ALA A 206 5.61 -0.59 24.87
C ALA A 206 6.43 -1.87 25.07
N LYS A 207 6.46 -2.40 26.31
CA LYS A 207 6.93 -3.77 26.54
C LYS A 207 5.98 -4.74 25.83
N SER A 208 6.50 -5.91 25.48
CA SER A 208 5.87 -6.98 24.68
C SER A 208 4.49 -7.50 25.14
N GLU A 209 3.89 -6.92 26.18
CA GLU A 209 2.58 -7.31 26.74
C GLU A 209 1.44 -6.35 26.38
N GLY A 210 1.65 -5.53 25.34
CA GLY A 210 0.69 -4.50 24.96
C GLY A 210 0.86 -3.23 25.78
N ILE A 211 0.24 -2.16 25.32
CA ILE A 211 0.19 -0.91 26.08
C ILE A 211 -0.54 -1.26 27.39
N VAL A 212 0.08 -1.06 28.56
CA VAL A 212 -0.60 -1.27 29.86
C VAL A 212 -0.77 0.10 30.50
N GLY A 213 -2.01 0.41 30.92
CA GLY A 213 -2.33 1.67 31.59
C GLY A 213 -3.25 2.60 30.79
N PRO A 214 -3.32 3.90 31.15
CA PRO A 214 -4.22 4.89 30.54
C PRO A 214 -4.06 5.02 29.02
N ASP A 215 -2.88 4.72 28.50
CA ASP A 215 -2.53 4.85 27.08
C ASP A 215 -3.18 3.74 26.22
N HIS A 216 -3.41 2.55 26.78
CA HIS A 216 -4.15 1.47 26.12
C HIS A 216 -5.63 1.80 26.04
N GLU A 217 -6.19 2.27 27.17
CA GLU A 217 -7.57 2.71 27.23
C GLU A 217 -7.81 3.87 26.25
N PHE A 218 -6.86 4.79 26.13
CA PHE A 218 -6.90 5.84 25.12
C PHE A 218 -6.84 5.26 23.69
N ALA A 219 -5.90 4.37 23.39
CA ALA A 219 -5.75 3.78 22.06
C ALA A 219 -7.00 2.99 21.62
N GLU A 220 -7.62 2.22 22.54
CA GLU A 220 -8.88 1.52 22.29
C GLU A 220 -10.05 2.49 22.11
N ALA A 221 -10.18 3.51 22.97
CA ALA A 221 -11.20 4.53 22.84
C ALA A 221 -11.05 5.32 21.54
N PHE A 222 -9.82 5.60 21.12
CA PHE A 222 -9.51 6.25 19.87
C PHE A 222 -9.92 5.37 18.67
N ASN A 223 -9.56 4.08 18.68
CA ASN A 223 -9.99 3.12 17.66
C ASN A 223 -11.52 3.02 17.54
N LEU A 224 -12.22 3.01 18.68
CA LEU A 224 -13.69 3.04 18.71
C LEU A 224 -14.25 4.34 18.14
N GLY A 225 -13.65 5.49 18.48
CA GLY A 225 -14.01 6.79 17.94
C GLY A 225 -13.84 6.85 16.41
N GLN A 226 -12.75 6.29 15.88
CA GLN A 226 -12.52 6.19 14.44
C GLN A 226 -13.55 5.30 13.74
N ALA A 227 -13.87 4.14 14.32
CA ALA A 227 -14.91 3.26 13.78
C ALA A 227 -16.27 3.97 13.75
N TYR A 228 -16.60 4.74 14.80
CA TYR A 228 -17.81 5.55 14.87
C TYR A 228 -17.83 6.66 13.80
N LEU A 229 -16.74 7.40 13.62
CA LEU A 229 -16.61 8.41 12.56
C LEU A 229 -16.78 7.80 11.17
N ALA A 230 -16.13 6.66 10.92
CA ALA A 230 -16.23 5.96 9.64
C ALA A 230 -17.67 5.51 9.37
N GLN A 231 -18.37 4.98 10.38
CA GLN A 231 -19.77 4.59 10.26
C GLN A 231 -20.69 5.79 10.01
N ARG A 232 -20.51 6.89 10.77
CA ARG A 232 -21.29 8.13 10.64
C ARG A 232 -21.11 8.78 9.27
N GLY A 233 -19.88 8.80 8.74
CA GLY A 233 -19.61 9.29 7.39
C GLY A 233 -20.21 8.44 6.28
N ARG A 234 -20.47 7.15 6.52
CA ARG A 234 -21.08 6.23 5.54
C ARG A 234 -22.61 6.18 5.59
N LEU A 235 -23.20 6.31 6.78
CA LEU A 235 -24.63 6.05 7.01
C LEU A 235 -25.44 7.27 7.50
N GLY A 236 -24.80 8.40 7.79
CA GLY A 236 -25.47 9.57 8.40
C GLY A 236 -25.85 9.37 9.87
N ASP A 237 -26.44 10.40 10.48
CA ASP A 237 -26.67 10.56 11.93
C ASP A 237 -27.79 9.69 12.53
N THR A 238 -28.04 8.48 12.02
CA THR A 238 -29.17 7.67 12.49
C THR A 238 -28.85 6.72 13.63
N THR A 239 -27.64 6.67 14.19
CA THR A 239 -27.40 5.88 15.40
C THR A 239 -26.20 6.36 16.22
N VAL A 240 -26.31 6.21 17.55
CA VAL A 240 -25.24 6.16 18.56
C VAL A 240 -24.98 7.45 19.36
N LYS A 241 -25.86 7.68 20.35
CA LYS A 241 -25.68 8.61 21.49
C LYS A 241 -24.86 8.04 22.65
N LYS A 242 -24.15 6.90 22.51
CA LYS A 242 -23.70 6.11 23.68
C LYS A 242 -22.20 6.09 24.01
N ALA A 243 -21.34 6.86 23.32
CA ALA A 243 -19.87 6.74 23.50
C ALA A 243 -19.15 7.97 24.11
N ILE A 244 -19.79 9.13 24.24
CA ILE A 244 -19.10 10.38 24.64
C ILE A 244 -19.18 10.59 26.16
N GLY A 245 -18.46 9.76 26.93
CA GLY A 245 -18.46 9.87 28.40
C GLY A 245 -17.12 9.68 29.11
N ARG A 246 -16.01 9.39 28.42
CA ARG A 246 -14.79 8.90 29.11
C ARG A 246 -13.45 9.62 28.84
N LEU A 247 -13.39 10.68 28.02
CA LEU A 247 -12.09 11.23 27.58
C LEU A 247 -11.76 12.64 28.12
N ALA A 248 -11.87 12.87 29.43
CA ALA A 248 -11.34 14.11 30.01
C ALA A 248 -10.88 13.92 31.45
N THR A 249 -9.56 13.73 31.64
CA THR A 249 -8.76 14.30 32.75
C THR A 249 -7.33 13.78 32.67
N ASN A 250 -6.37 14.68 32.47
CA ASN A 250 -5.13 14.86 33.26
C ASN A 250 -4.11 15.65 32.43
N GLY A 251 -3.51 16.68 33.05
CA GLY A 251 -2.48 17.52 32.42
C GLY A 251 -1.14 17.40 33.15
N HIS A 252 -0.09 18.04 32.60
CA HIS A 252 0.82 18.99 33.27
C HIS A 252 2.12 19.25 32.46
N SER A 253 2.70 20.42 32.77
CA SER A 253 4.13 20.79 32.77
C SER A 253 4.84 21.26 31.48
N LYS A 254 5.55 22.38 31.65
CA LYS A 254 6.35 23.12 30.67
C LYS A 254 7.83 22.70 30.70
N THR A 255 8.44 22.61 29.52
CA THR A 255 9.88 22.82 29.28
C THR A 255 10.08 23.38 27.87
N GLU A 256 11.02 24.30 27.71
CA GLU A 256 11.18 25.12 26.50
C GLU A 256 11.80 24.34 25.33
N SER A 257 10.93 23.94 24.40
CA SER A 257 11.21 23.67 22.98
C SER A 257 9.96 24.11 22.18
N TYR A 258 10.01 24.23 20.84
CA TYR A 258 8.79 24.61 20.08
C TYR A 258 7.80 23.44 20.01
N VAL A 259 6.97 23.28 21.04
CA VAL A 259 5.92 22.25 21.11
C VAL A 259 4.64 22.77 20.42
N PHE A 260 3.95 21.93 19.65
CA PHE A 260 2.73 22.34 18.95
C PHE A 260 1.67 22.84 19.92
N ILE A 261 1.56 22.22 21.09
CA ILE A 261 0.67 22.68 22.16
C ILE A 261 1.03 24.10 22.64
N ASP A 262 2.31 24.46 22.71
CA ASP A 262 2.73 25.80 23.14
C ASP A 262 2.39 26.86 22.10
N ALA A 263 2.49 26.52 20.81
CA ALA A 263 2.03 27.39 19.72
C ALA A 263 0.49 27.57 19.76
N LEU A 264 -0.25 26.49 20.01
CA LEU A 264 -1.71 26.55 20.14
C LEU A 264 -2.17 27.30 21.39
N VAL A 265 -1.51 27.12 22.53
CA VAL A 265 -1.84 27.77 23.81
C VAL A 265 -1.60 29.28 23.73
N LYS A 266 -0.70 29.75 22.85
CA LYS A 266 -0.53 31.18 22.54
C LYS A 266 -1.72 31.76 21.75
N GLU A 267 -2.42 30.94 20.97
CA GLU A 267 -3.55 31.35 20.12
C GLU A 267 -4.90 31.19 20.83
N THR A 268 -5.05 30.17 21.67
CA THR A 268 -6.29 29.91 22.40
C THR A 268 -6.06 29.21 23.74
N SER A 269 -6.77 29.66 24.76
CA SER A 269 -6.82 29.00 26.07
C SER A 269 -8.04 28.08 26.21
N ASP A 270 -8.87 27.91 25.17
CA ASP A 270 -10.04 27.03 25.21
C ASP A 270 -9.63 25.56 25.16
N PRO A 271 -9.85 24.77 26.23
CA PRO A 271 -9.48 23.36 26.27
C PRO A 271 -10.17 22.53 25.18
N LYS A 272 -11.38 22.92 24.74
CA LYS A 272 -12.10 22.19 23.68
C LYS A 272 -11.44 22.41 22.33
N ALA A 273 -11.05 23.65 22.02
CA ALA A 273 -10.33 24.00 20.80
C ALA A 273 -8.95 23.34 20.74
N LEU A 274 -8.19 23.36 21.85
CA LEU A 274 -6.90 22.69 21.95
C LEU A 274 -7.03 21.18 21.70
N ARG A 275 -7.96 20.53 22.39
CA ARG A 275 -8.25 19.10 22.20
C ARG A 275 -8.61 18.78 20.75
N ALA A 276 -9.50 19.57 20.15
CA ALA A 276 -9.92 19.38 18.75
C ALA A 276 -8.72 19.39 17.79
N GLN A 277 -7.83 20.38 17.93
CA GLN A 277 -6.64 20.48 17.08
C GLN A 277 -5.67 19.30 17.28
N CYS A 278 -5.44 18.87 18.52
CA CYS A 278 -4.61 17.68 18.79
C CYS A 278 -5.19 16.41 18.19
N PHE A 279 -6.50 16.18 18.33
CA PHE A 279 -7.18 15.01 17.74
C PHE A 279 -7.10 14.99 16.21
N ASN A 280 -7.13 16.16 15.56
CA ASN A 280 -6.95 16.27 14.11
C ASN A 280 -5.58 15.73 13.66
N ILE A 281 -4.49 16.06 14.35
CA ILE A 281 -3.17 15.55 14.01
C ILE A 281 -3.04 14.07 14.36
N LEU A 282 -3.55 13.66 15.52
CA LEU A 282 -3.45 12.28 15.99
C LEU A 282 -4.10 11.29 15.03
N LEU A 283 -5.27 11.65 14.49
CA LEU A 283 -5.96 10.88 13.46
C LEU A 283 -5.17 10.81 12.15
N ALA A 284 -4.51 11.90 11.77
CA ALA A 284 -3.76 11.96 10.53
C ALA A 284 -2.45 11.16 10.58
N GLY A 285 -1.69 11.28 11.67
CA GLY A 285 -0.32 10.75 11.78
C GLY A 285 -0.23 9.27 12.12
N ARG A 286 -1.17 8.74 12.92
CA ARG A 286 -1.11 7.36 13.42
C ARG A 286 -1.43 6.32 12.34
N ASP A 287 -2.71 6.18 12.00
CA ASP A 287 -3.18 5.06 11.20
C ASP A 287 -2.66 5.08 9.76
N THR A 288 -2.40 6.27 9.20
CA THR A 288 -2.01 6.39 7.78
C THR A 288 -0.60 5.84 7.52
N THR A 289 0.37 6.15 8.38
CA THR A 289 1.74 5.64 8.28
C THR A 289 1.80 4.17 8.70
N ALA A 290 1.06 3.76 9.73
CA ALA A 290 1.03 2.36 10.17
C ALA A 290 0.55 1.44 9.04
N CYS A 291 -0.55 1.81 8.37
CA CYS A 291 -1.05 1.05 7.22
C CYS A 291 -0.03 1.01 6.07
N CYS A 292 0.66 2.12 5.79
CA CYS A 292 1.70 2.17 4.77
C CYS A 292 2.85 1.19 5.08
N LEU A 293 3.32 1.16 6.32
CA LEU A 293 4.34 0.22 6.80
C LEU A 293 3.88 -1.23 6.67
N THR A 294 2.66 -1.54 7.13
CA THR A 294 2.11 -2.90 7.04
C THR A 294 2.01 -3.36 5.59
N TRP A 295 1.46 -2.55 4.68
CA TRP A 295 1.37 -2.89 3.26
C TRP A 295 2.74 -3.02 2.60
N THR A 296 3.68 -2.12 2.93
CA THR A 296 5.04 -2.18 2.38
C THR A 296 5.70 -3.50 2.74
N LEU A 297 5.70 -3.88 4.02
CA LEU A 297 6.37 -5.09 4.45
C LEU A 297 5.68 -6.35 3.89
N ARG A 298 4.34 -6.39 3.91
CA ARG A 298 3.57 -7.50 3.31
C ARG A 298 3.90 -7.69 1.83
N LEU A 299 3.91 -6.61 1.05
CA LEU A 299 4.21 -6.66 -0.38
C LEU A 299 5.66 -7.06 -0.65
N LEU A 300 6.62 -6.57 0.13
CA LEU A 300 8.02 -6.96 -0.01
C LEU A 300 8.22 -8.46 0.22
N VAL A 301 7.65 -9.01 1.30
CA VAL A 301 7.79 -10.44 1.62
C VAL A 301 7.11 -11.33 0.57
N GLN A 302 6.00 -10.87 -0.01
CA GLN A 302 5.31 -11.57 -1.10
C GLN A 302 6.03 -11.45 -2.45
N HIS A 303 6.97 -10.51 -2.59
CA HIS A 303 7.72 -10.27 -3.83
C HIS A 303 9.23 -10.32 -3.56
N PRO A 304 9.81 -11.52 -3.37
CA PRO A 304 11.22 -11.69 -2.99
C PRO A 304 12.22 -10.97 -3.90
N ARG A 305 11.93 -10.84 -5.20
CA ARG A 305 12.75 -10.08 -6.15
C ARG A 305 12.87 -8.60 -5.77
N VAL A 306 11.75 -7.98 -5.41
CA VAL A 306 11.70 -6.57 -5.01
C VAL A 306 12.39 -6.39 -3.67
N LEU A 307 12.13 -7.28 -2.70
CA LEU A 307 12.79 -7.29 -1.41
C LEU A 307 14.31 -7.41 -1.56
N PHE A 308 14.79 -8.34 -2.39
CA PHE A 308 16.20 -8.51 -2.68
C PHE A 308 16.82 -7.26 -3.31
N LYS A 309 16.19 -6.69 -4.34
CA LYS A 309 16.68 -5.47 -5.01
C LYS A 309 16.75 -4.27 -4.05
N LEU A 310 15.76 -4.12 -3.17
CA LEU A 310 15.74 -3.08 -2.13
C LEU A 310 16.82 -3.31 -1.08
N ARG A 311 16.96 -4.53 -0.58
CA ARG A 311 17.98 -4.87 0.41
C ARG A 311 19.39 -4.65 -0.14
N ARG A 312 19.62 -4.99 -1.41
CA ARG A 312 20.90 -4.72 -2.10
C ARG A 312 21.20 -3.22 -2.18
N GLU A 313 20.22 -2.40 -2.56
CA GLU A 313 20.38 -0.94 -2.56
C GLU A 313 20.77 -0.41 -1.16
N ILE A 314 20.12 -0.93 -0.10
CA ILE A 314 20.44 -0.57 1.28
C ILE A 314 21.86 -1.01 1.64
N ASP A 315 22.24 -2.25 1.31
CA ASP A 315 23.57 -2.80 1.60
C ASP A 315 24.69 -2.01 0.91
N ASP A 316 24.56 -1.78 -0.41
CA ASP A 316 25.52 -1.00 -1.17
C ASP A 316 25.63 0.46 -0.68
N ALA A 317 24.56 1.00 -0.09
CA ALA A 317 24.53 2.38 0.40
C ALA A 317 25.01 2.55 1.86
N ILE A 318 24.64 1.66 2.76
CA ILE A 318 24.82 1.85 4.22
C ILE A 318 25.08 0.54 4.98
N GLY A 319 25.24 -0.57 4.27
CA GLY A 319 25.42 -1.90 4.86
C GLY A 319 24.14 -2.49 5.45
N VAL A 320 24.15 -3.80 5.62
CA VAL A 320 23.17 -4.58 6.41
C VAL A 320 23.88 -5.41 7.48
N GLY A 321 23.17 -5.79 8.54
CA GLY A 321 23.70 -6.56 9.66
C GLY A 321 24.26 -5.71 10.80
N PRO A 322 25.01 -6.31 11.75
CA PRO A 322 25.47 -5.66 12.98
C PRO A 322 26.37 -4.44 12.75
N GLU A 323 27.16 -4.46 11.68
CA GLU A 323 28.10 -3.39 11.31
C GLU A 323 27.46 -2.31 10.42
N ALA A 324 26.15 -2.42 10.15
CA ALA A 324 25.45 -1.48 9.29
C ALA A 324 25.41 -0.06 9.90
N THR A 325 25.62 0.94 9.05
CA THR A 325 25.51 2.34 9.47
C THR A 325 24.04 2.72 9.61
N VAL A 326 23.66 3.31 10.75
CA VAL A 326 22.32 3.88 10.93
C VAL A 326 22.16 5.07 9.98
N PRO A 327 21.20 5.06 9.05
CA PRO A 327 21.06 6.10 8.04
C PRO A 327 20.63 7.43 8.66
N ASP A 328 21.02 8.54 8.04
CA ASP A 328 20.48 9.87 8.33
C ASP A 328 19.35 10.25 7.33
N ILE A 329 18.74 11.42 7.51
CA ILE A 329 17.67 11.93 6.63
C ILE A 329 18.10 11.99 5.17
N SER A 330 19.34 12.45 4.92
CA SER A 330 19.87 12.63 3.57
C SER A 330 19.99 11.27 2.87
N ARG A 331 20.48 10.27 3.60
CA ARG A 331 20.67 8.93 3.08
C ARG A 331 19.35 8.26 2.76
N ILE A 332 18.35 8.31 3.64
CA ILE A 332 17.02 7.76 3.36
C ILE A 332 16.40 8.37 2.10
N ARG A 333 16.55 9.68 1.90
CA ARG A 333 15.98 10.39 0.75
C ARG A 333 16.70 10.13 -0.58
N THR A 334 17.91 9.61 -0.53
CA THR A 334 18.74 9.36 -1.71
C THR A 334 18.72 7.90 -2.17
N LEU A 335 17.91 7.04 -1.54
CA LEU A 335 17.67 5.66 -1.96
C LEU A 335 16.58 5.62 -3.06
N PRO A 336 16.95 5.52 -4.36
CA PRO A 336 15.98 5.63 -5.44
C PRO A 336 14.98 4.47 -5.49
N TYR A 337 15.42 3.24 -5.21
CA TYR A 337 14.57 2.06 -5.25
C TYR A 337 13.60 2.03 -4.06
N LEU A 338 14.04 2.40 -2.85
CA LEU A 338 13.14 2.63 -1.71
C LEU A 338 12.03 3.63 -2.06
N SER A 339 12.38 4.73 -2.75
CA SER A 339 11.41 5.74 -3.15
C SER A 339 10.34 5.17 -4.07
N VAL A 340 10.71 4.38 -5.09
CA VAL A 340 9.73 3.78 -6.02
C VAL A 340 8.95 2.62 -5.41
N VAL A 341 9.54 1.88 -4.46
CA VAL A 341 8.81 0.89 -3.65
C VAL A 341 7.69 1.58 -2.88
N LEU A 342 7.99 2.61 -2.09
CA LEU A 342 6.98 3.34 -1.33
C LEU A 342 5.93 4.00 -2.24
N LYS A 343 6.33 4.51 -3.41
CA LYS A 343 5.37 5.02 -4.40
C LYS A 343 4.42 3.95 -4.91
N GLU A 344 4.93 2.77 -5.24
CA GLU A 344 4.09 1.68 -5.74
C GLU A 344 3.17 1.11 -4.65
N VAL A 345 3.65 1.03 -3.41
CA VAL A 345 2.81 0.68 -2.26
C VAL A 345 1.67 1.68 -2.10
N LEU A 346 1.96 2.98 -2.09
CA LEU A 346 0.94 4.03 -1.92
C LEU A 346 0.02 4.19 -3.15
N ARG A 347 0.45 3.72 -4.33
CA ARG A 347 -0.41 3.60 -5.51
C ARG A 347 -1.45 2.50 -5.32
N LEU A 348 -1.01 1.30 -4.94
CA LEU A 348 -1.92 0.17 -4.73
C LEU A 348 -2.76 0.35 -3.46
N TYR A 349 -2.17 0.86 -2.39
CA TYR A 349 -2.79 0.94 -1.08
C TYR A 349 -2.69 2.35 -0.51
N PRO A 350 -3.34 3.35 -1.15
CA PRO A 350 -3.40 4.70 -0.60
C PRO A 350 -4.14 4.66 0.74
N SER A 351 -3.49 5.11 1.81
CA SER A 351 -4.03 4.99 3.17
C SER A 351 -5.42 5.62 3.34
N VAL A 352 -5.75 6.66 2.56
CA VAL A 352 -7.08 7.27 2.51
C VAL A 352 -7.64 7.16 1.08
N PRO A 353 -8.36 6.07 0.76
CA PRO A 353 -8.67 5.69 -0.63
C PRO A 353 -9.88 6.42 -1.23
N VAL A 354 -10.76 6.99 -0.39
CA VAL A 354 -12.02 7.63 -0.83
C VAL A 354 -12.14 9.00 -0.16
N ASN A 355 -12.58 9.99 -0.93
CA ASN A 355 -12.75 11.34 -0.43
C ASN A 355 -13.91 12.04 -1.18
N SER A 356 -14.31 13.20 -0.68
CA SER A 356 -15.43 13.96 -1.24
C SER A 356 -15.26 15.46 -1.04
N ARG A 357 -15.90 16.23 -1.91
CA ARG A 357 -16.11 17.68 -1.76
C ARG A 357 -17.59 18.00 -2.03
N ALA A 358 -18.00 19.22 -1.73
CA ALA A 358 -19.29 19.74 -2.19
C ALA A 358 -19.10 21.09 -2.87
N ALA A 359 -19.92 21.37 -3.88
CA ALA A 359 -19.86 22.64 -4.57
C ALA A 359 -20.45 23.77 -3.71
N GLU A 360 -19.66 24.80 -3.41
CA GLU A 360 -20.10 25.97 -2.62
C GLU A 360 -20.95 26.95 -3.46
N LYS A 361 -20.82 26.85 -4.77
CA LYS A 361 -21.62 27.55 -5.79
C LYS A 361 -21.80 26.66 -7.01
N THR A 362 -22.78 26.97 -7.86
CA THR A 362 -22.94 26.27 -9.14
C THR A 362 -21.69 26.48 -10.00
N THR A 363 -21.08 25.36 -10.42
CA THR A 363 -19.81 25.29 -11.15
C THR A 363 -19.81 24.10 -12.11
N THR A 364 -18.65 23.72 -12.64
CA THR A 364 -18.53 22.66 -13.66
C THR A 364 -17.32 21.76 -13.42
N LEU A 365 -17.46 20.47 -13.72
CA LEU A 365 -16.28 19.61 -13.89
C LEU A 365 -15.85 19.58 -15.37
N PRO A 366 -14.54 19.58 -15.68
CA PRO A 366 -14.05 19.62 -17.06
C PRO A 366 -14.49 18.46 -17.96
N VAL A 367 -14.68 17.26 -17.41
CA VAL A 367 -15.04 16.05 -18.19
C VAL A 367 -16.11 15.22 -17.49
N GLY A 368 -16.73 14.30 -18.24
CA GLY A 368 -17.79 13.39 -17.79
C GLY A 368 -19.13 13.55 -18.53
N GLY A 369 -19.22 14.54 -19.41
CA GLY A 369 -20.42 14.88 -20.17
C GLY A 369 -20.36 14.39 -21.61
N GLY A 370 -21.53 14.13 -22.17
CA GLY A 370 -21.68 13.68 -23.55
C GLY A 370 -21.40 12.18 -23.74
N PRO A 371 -21.61 11.65 -24.96
CA PRO A 371 -21.46 10.22 -25.25
C PRO A 371 -20.05 9.68 -24.97
N ASP A 372 -19.03 10.49 -25.26
CA ASP A 372 -17.61 10.13 -25.09
C ASP A 372 -17.05 10.53 -23.71
N GLY A 373 -17.86 11.20 -22.88
CA GLY A 373 -17.46 11.65 -21.54
C GLY A 373 -16.41 12.76 -21.52
N THR A 374 -16.16 13.44 -22.64
CA THR A 374 -15.12 14.49 -22.75
C THR A 374 -15.63 15.90 -22.52
N ALA A 375 -16.95 16.12 -22.58
CA ALA A 375 -17.53 17.44 -22.38
C ALA A 375 -17.66 17.78 -20.87
N PRO A 376 -17.70 19.07 -20.50
CA PRO A 376 -17.93 19.48 -19.13
C PRO A 376 -19.29 19.02 -18.59
N ILE A 377 -19.41 18.92 -17.26
CA ILE A 377 -20.69 18.64 -16.60
C ILE A 377 -21.02 19.68 -15.55
N LEU A 378 -22.31 19.95 -15.37
CA LEU A 378 -22.81 20.87 -14.36
C LEU A 378 -22.74 20.25 -12.96
N VAL A 379 -22.19 21.00 -12.01
CA VAL A 379 -22.27 20.72 -10.57
C VAL A 379 -23.03 21.85 -9.90
N ARG A 380 -24.18 21.55 -9.32
CA ARG A 380 -25.02 22.56 -8.64
C ARG A 380 -24.49 22.83 -7.25
N LYS A 381 -24.77 24.03 -6.74
CA LYS A 381 -24.49 24.38 -5.35
C LYS A 381 -25.08 23.33 -4.40
N GLY A 382 -24.25 22.83 -3.49
CA GLY A 382 -24.60 21.84 -2.47
C GLY A 382 -24.45 20.39 -2.92
N GLU A 383 -24.26 20.11 -4.21
CA GLU A 383 -24.02 18.74 -4.68
C GLU A 383 -22.66 18.22 -4.24
N GLY A 384 -22.65 16.98 -3.78
CA GLY A 384 -21.43 16.26 -3.43
C GLY A 384 -20.73 15.71 -4.66
N VAL A 385 -19.40 15.84 -4.68
CA VAL A 385 -18.51 15.21 -5.65
C VAL A 385 -17.60 14.24 -4.91
N GLY A 386 -17.87 12.94 -5.06
CA GLY A 386 -17.05 11.85 -4.53
C GLY A 386 -15.92 11.48 -5.49
N TYR A 387 -14.80 11.03 -4.95
CA TYR A 387 -13.72 10.45 -5.75
C TYR A 387 -13.00 9.33 -5.01
N CYS A 388 -12.61 8.31 -5.77
CA CYS A 388 -11.91 7.14 -5.26
C CYS A 388 -10.48 7.11 -5.82
N VAL A 389 -9.52 7.50 -4.98
CA VAL A 389 -8.09 7.46 -5.29
C VAL A 389 -7.61 6.03 -5.53
N TYR A 390 -8.15 5.06 -4.78
CA TYR A 390 -7.81 3.64 -4.95
C TYR A 390 -8.18 3.09 -6.34
N ALA A 391 -9.33 3.49 -6.87
CA ALA A 391 -9.75 3.12 -8.23
C ALA A 391 -9.00 3.93 -9.30
N LEU A 392 -8.79 5.23 -9.09
CA LEU A 392 -7.93 6.06 -9.95
C LEU A 392 -6.54 5.43 -10.14
N HIS A 393 -5.93 4.98 -9.05
CA HIS A 393 -4.58 4.41 -9.06
C HIS A 393 -4.50 3.02 -9.69
N ARG A 394 -5.65 2.43 -10.08
CA ARG A 394 -5.77 1.16 -10.82
C ARG A 394 -6.29 1.32 -12.24
N ARG A 395 -6.38 2.57 -12.73
CA ARG A 395 -6.76 2.84 -14.12
C ARG A 395 -5.78 2.20 -15.09
N LYS A 396 -6.26 1.21 -15.85
CA LYS A 396 -5.45 0.46 -16.82
C LYS A 396 -4.98 1.32 -18.00
N ASP A 397 -5.73 2.37 -18.33
CA ASP A 397 -5.34 3.36 -19.33
C ASP A 397 -4.19 4.29 -18.86
N ILE A 398 -3.96 4.40 -17.55
CA ILE A 398 -2.83 5.16 -16.97
C ILE A 398 -1.65 4.23 -16.66
N TYR A 399 -1.90 3.10 -16.00
CA TYR A 399 -0.86 2.25 -15.42
C TYR A 399 -0.56 0.98 -16.23
N GLY A 400 -1.30 0.71 -17.30
CA GLY A 400 -1.17 -0.48 -18.12
C GLY A 400 -2.10 -1.63 -17.70
N SER A 401 -2.10 -2.71 -18.47
CA SER A 401 -2.94 -3.90 -18.22
C SER A 401 -2.66 -4.58 -16.87
N ASP A 402 -1.46 -4.38 -16.33
CA ASP A 402 -0.98 -4.91 -15.06
C ASP A 402 -1.09 -3.89 -13.91
N ALA A 403 -2.02 -2.93 -14.00
CA ALA A 403 -2.24 -1.91 -12.96
C ALA A 403 -2.51 -2.49 -11.57
N ASP A 404 -3.02 -3.71 -11.47
CA ASP A 404 -3.31 -4.37 -10.19
C ASP A 404 -2.06 -5.08 -9.58
N GLN A 405 -0.95 -5.15 -10.32
CA GLN A 405 0.27 -5.84 -9.86
C GLN A 405 1.21 -4.89 -9.12
N PHE A 406 1.87 -5.40 -8.07
CA PHE A 406 2.94 -4.70 -7.38
C PHE A 406 4.25 -4.79 -8.19
N ARG A 407 4.58 -3.70 -8.87
CA ARG A 407 5.81 -3.59 -9.67
C ARG A 407 6.45 -2.21 -9.52
N PRO A 408 7.33 -2.00 -8.53
CA PRO A 408 8.03 -0.73 -8.32
C PRO A 408 8.78 -0.22 -9.56
N GLU A 409 9.28 -1.12 -10.41
CA GLU A 409 10.01 -0.78 -11.64
C GLU A 409 9.17 0.02 -12.65
N ARG A 410 7.83 0.05 -12.48
CA ARG A 410 6.93 0.90 -13.28
C ARG A 410 7.28 2.39 -13.20
N TRP A 411 7.93 2.80 -12.11
CA TRP A 411 8.33 4.19 -11.86
C TRP A 411 9.77 4.50 -12.30
N GLU A 412 10.57 3.50 -12.68
CA GLU A 412 11.96 3.71 -13.11
C GLU A 412 12.05 4.23 -14.55
N ASN A 413 11.04 3.93 -15.38
CA ASN A 413 10.96 4.38 -16.76
C ASN A 413 10.24 5.73 -16.89
N ASP A 414 10.51 6.48 -17.97
CA ASP A 414 9.87 7.77 -18.25
C ASP A 414 8.34 7.68 -18.49
N ALA A 415 7.77 6.47 -18.60
CA ALA A 415 6.35 6.23 -18.91
C ALA A 415 5.37 6.92 -17.94
N LEU A 416 5.71 6.98 -16.64
CA LEU A 416 4.87 7.61 -15.61
C LEU A 416 5.36 8.99 -15.16
N LYS A 417 6.38 9.55 -15.83
CA LYS A 417 6.98 10.85 -15.47
C LYS A 417 5.96 11.98 -15.43
N ASN A 418 4.97 11.92 -16.32
CA ASN A 418 3.91 12.92 -16.48
C ASN A 418 2.55 12.43 -15.99
N VAL A 419 2.49 11.48 -15.04
CA VAL A 419 1.23 10.94 -14.51
C VAL A 419 0.33 12.04 -13.90
N GLY A 420 0.92 13.14 -13.45
CA GLY A 420 0.21 14.32 -12.94
C GLY A 420 -0.82 13.95 -11.87
N TRP A 421 -2.07 14.37 -12.08
CA TRP A 421 -3.21 14.10 -11.20
C TRP A 421 -3.70 12.65 -11.22
N GLY A 422 -3.05 11.76 -11.97
CA GLY A 422 -3.28 10.31 -11.93
C GLY A 422 -2.68 9.62 -10.70
N TYR A 423 -1.80 10.29 -9.95
CA TYR A 423 -1.18 9.78 -8.73
C TYR A 423 -1.34 10.78 -7.57
N LEU A 424 -2.04 10.37 -6.51
CA LEU A 424 -2.58 11.24 -5.45
C LEU A 424 -2.55 10.57 -4.04
N PRO A 425 -1.44 9.93 -3.63
CA PRO A 425 -1.36 9.24 -2.35
C PRO A 425 -1.55 10.17 -1.14
N PHE A 426 -1.23 11.46 -1.31
CA PHE A 426 -1.36 12.53 -0.32
C PHE A 426 -2.40 13.59 -0.72
N ASN A 427 -3.30 13.26 -1.67
CA ASN A 427 -4.15 14.20 -2.40
C ASN A 427 -3.30 15.28 -3.12
N GLY A 428 -3.89 16.44 -3.45
CA GLY A 428 -3.22 17.52 -4.17
C GLY A 428 -3.80 18.89 -3.87
N GLY A 429 -3.18 19.92 -4.47
CA GLY A 429 -3.60 21.32 -4.34
C GLY A 429 -3.40 21.90 -2.93
N PRO A 430 -4.11 22.98 -2.56
CA PRO A 430 -3.91 23.66 -1.28
C PRO A 430 -4.12 22.78 -0.05
N ARG A 431 -4.94 21.73 -0.18
CA ARG A 431 -5.26 20.75 0.88
C ARG A 431 -4.38 19.50 0.86
N ILE A 432 -3.26 19.48 0.13
CA ILE A 432 -2.29 18.38 0.16
C ILE A 432 -1.85 18.05 1.60
N CYS A 433 -1.57 16.78 1.88
CA CYS A 433 -1.14 16.34 3.20
C CYS A 433 0.04 17.18 3.71
N LEU A 434 -0.10 17.77 4.89
CA LEU A 434 0.97 18.57 5.49
C LEU A 434 2.12 17.70 6.01
N GLY A 435 1.80 16.47 6.44
CA GLY A 435 2.75 15.49 6.97
C GLY A 435 3.37 14.56 5.93
N GLN A 436 3.24 14.83 4.62
CA GLN A 436 3.75 13.95 3.55
C GLN A 436 5.23 13.61 3.73
N ASP A 437 6.09 14.63 3.88
CA ASP A 437 7.53 14.42 4.03
C ASP A 437 7.88 13.66 5.32
N PHE A 438 7.11 13.89 6.39
CA PHE A 438 7.28 13.21 7.67
C PHE A 438 6.91 11.73 7.56
N ALA A 439 5.73 11.43 7.02
CA ALA A 439 5.25 10.06 6.85
C ALA A 439 6.15 9.21 5.94
N LEU A 440 6.65 9.79 4.85
CA LEU A 440 7.59 9.09 3.95
C LEU A 440 8.96 8.87 4.61
N LEU A 441 9.43 9.83 5.41
CA LEU A 441 10.68 9.68 6.15
C LEU A 441 10.56 8.60 7.23
N GLU A 442 9.48 8.62 8.01
CA GLU A 442 9.18 7.62 9.03
C GLU A 442 9.05 6.23 8.42
N ALA A 443 8.25 6.08 7.35
CA ALA A 443 8.08 4.80 6.66
C ALA A 443 9.40 4.29 6.07
N GLY A 444 10.13 5.15 5.35
CA GLY A 444 11.40 4.80 4.72
C GLY A 444 12.46 4.41 5.74
N PHE A 445 12.64 5.20 6.80
CA PHE A 445 13.60 4.90 7.86
C PHE A 445 13.27 3.58 8.56
N THR A 446 12.00 3.34 8.91
CA THR A 446 11.57 2.09 9.56
C THR A 446 11.85 0.88 8.69
N ILE A 447 11.48 0.92 7.40
CA ILE A 447 11.73 -0.20 6.47
C ILE A 447 13.23 -0.46 6.31
N VAL A 448 14.04 0.58 6.15
CA VAL A 448 15.49 0.44 6.05
C VAL A 448 16.07 -0.20 7.30
N ARG A 449 15.67 0.27 8.49
CA ARG A 449 16.18 -0.28 9.75
C ARG A 449 15.77 -1.74 9.96
N LEU A 450 14.54 -2.11 9.63
CA LEU A 450 14.10 -3.51 9.68
C LEU A 450 14.93 -4.39 8.73
N LEU A 451 15.20 -3.93 7.51
CA LEU A 451 16.01 -4.67 6.53
C LEU A 451 17.51 -4.66 6.86
N GLN A 452 18.00 -3.71 7.64
CA GLN A 452 19.36 -3.75 8.18
C GLN A 452 19.48 -4.75 9.33
N THR A 453 18.48 -4.80 10.22
CA THR A 453 18.54 -5.62 11.43
C THR A 453 18.23 -7.09 11.19
N PHE A 454 17.18 -7.42 10.44
CA PHE A 454 16.74 -8.81 10.27
C PHE A 454 17.23 -9.38 8.94
N GLU A 455 17.87 -10.56 8.96
CA GLU A 455 18.40 -11.19 7.73
C GLU A 455 17.25 -11.63 6.81
N THR A 456 16.31 -12.37 7.39
CA THR A 456 15.13 -12.86 6.68
C THR A 456 13.87 -12.37 7.38
N ILE A 457 12.90 -11.96 6.58
CA ILE A 457 11.55 -11.55 7.00
C ILE A 457 10.59 -12.40 6.16
N GLU A 458 9.90 -13.34 6.80
CA GLU A 458 9.01 -14.27 6.12
C GLU A 458 7.60 -14.21 6.69
N MET A 459 6.57 -14.38 5.84
CA MET A 459 5.19 -14.54 6.30
C MET A 459 4.92 -16.01 6.58
N THR A 460 4.36 -16.29 7.76
CA THR A 460 3.94 -17.65 8.17
C THR A 460 2.73 -18.14 7.38
N ASP A 461 1.87 -17.23 6.95
CA ASP A 461 0.78 -17.53 6.04
C ASP A 461 0.91 -16.74 4.73
N ARG A 462 1.32 -17.43 3.66
CA ARG A 462 1.37 -16.87 2.29
C ARG A 462 0.06 -17.04 1.54
N SER A 463 -0.93 -17.74 2.11
CA SER A 463 -2.10 -18.25 1.39
C SER A 463 -3.18 -17.19 1.13
N PHE A 464 -3.21 -16.11 1.91
CA PHE A 464 -4.24 -15.08 1.77
C PHE A 464 -3.67 -13.74 1.30
N MET A 465 -4.00 -13.34 0.07
CA MET A 465 -4.05 -11.94 -0.33
C MET A 465 -5.51 -11.64 -0.59
N ALA A 466 -6.10 -10.70 0.16
CA ALA A 466 -7.46 -10.28 -0.10
C ALA A 466 -7.57 -9.83 -1.58
N PRO A 467 -8.57 -10.31 -2.33
CA PRO A 467 -8.78 -9.85 -3.70
C PRO A 467 -8.90 -8.33 -3.76
N VAL A 468 -8.56 -7.75 -4.90
CA VAL A 468 -8.65 -6.29 -5.12
C VAL A 468 -10.06 -5.78 -4.81
N GLY A 469 -10.15 -4.83 -3.88
CA GLY A 469 -11.38 -4.23 -3.36
C GLY A 469 -11.94 -4.92 -2.10
N GLU A 470 -11.49 -6.12 -1.77
CA GLU A 470 -11.94 -6.89 -0.61
C GLU A 470 -11.09 -6.64 0.64
N GLU A 471 -10.07 -5.78 0.54
CA GLU A 471 -9.30 -5.34 1.68
C GLU A 471 -10.19 -4.59 2.69
N ARG A 472 -9.97 -4.83 3.98
CA ARG A 472 -10.76 -4.23 5.05
C ARG A 472 -10.49 -2.73 5.13
N GLN A 473 -11.56 -1.94 5.21
CA GLN A 473 -11.44 -0.49 5.37
C GLN A 473 -12.29 0.04 6.53
N VAL A 474 -11.65 0.79 7.43
CA VAL A 474 -12.32 1.64 8.42
C VAL A 474 -12.31 3.09 7.89
N LEU A 475 -11.47 3.97 8.44
CA LEU A 475 -11.15 5.24 7.79
C LEU A 475 -9.98 5.05 6.82
N THR A 476 -8.97 4.30 7.26
CA THR A 476 -7.81 3.88 6.50
C THR A 476 -7.95 2.46 5.94
N LEU A 477 -7.10 2.14 4.97
CA LEU A 477 -7.02 0.83 4.32
C LEU A 477 -6.13 -0.12 5.15
N ASN A 478 -6.73 -0.90 6.03
CA ASN A 478 -6.03 -1.78 6.96
C ASN A 478 -6.06 -3.24 6.45
N PRO A 479 -4.93 -3.96 6.30
CA PRO A 479 -5.00 -5.38 5.99
C PRO A 479 -5.79 -6.12 7.08
N ALA A 480 -6.74 -6.97 6.64
CA ALA A 480 -7.78 -7.57 7.50
C ALA A 480 -7.26 -8.59 8.52
N GLU A 481 -6.04 -9.09 8.34
CA GLU A 481 -5.44 -10.17 9.13
C GLU A 481 -4.00 -9.82 9.53
N ALA A 482 -3.64 -10.28 10.73
CA ALA A 482 -2.31 -10.17 11.32
C ALA A 482 -1.24 -10.53 10.29
N SER A 483 -0.34 -9.59 10.00
CA SER A 483 0.82 -9.87 9.15
C SER A 483 1.89 -10.43 10.06
N LYS A 484 1.67 -11.68 10.48
CA LYS A 484 2.64 -12.41 11.28
C LYS A 484 3.87 -12.68 10.42
N VAL A 485 5.00 -12.22 10.93
CA VAL A 485 6.29 -12.34 10.28
C VAL A 485 7.20 -13.12 11.20
N VAL A 486 7.96 -14.07 10.66
CA VAL A 486 9.10 -14.68 11.34
C VAL A 486 10.35 -13.91 10.93
N SER A 487 11.00 -13.30 11.91
CA SER A 487 12.31 -12.67 11.74
C SER A 487 13.39 -13.61 12.26
N ARG A 488 14.35 -13.97 11.40
CA ARG A 488 15.55 -14.69 11.85
C ARG A 488 16.73 -13.72 11.93
N ALA A 489 17.46 -13.78 13.04
CA ALA A 489 18.75 -13.12 13.17
C ALA A 489 19.81 -13.94 12.44
N ALA A 490 20.90 -13.29 12.05
CA ALA A 490 21.90 -13.91 11.20
C ALA A 490 22.58 -15.09 11.90
N THR A 491 22.17 -16.29 11.53
CA THR A 491 22.95 -17.51 11.76
C THR A 491 23.59 -17.87 10.42
N VAL A 492 24.88 -17.57 10.34
CA VAL A 492 25.75 -18.18 9.34
C VAL A 492 25.58 -19.70 9.47
N ASP A 493 25.26 -20.39 8.38
CA ASP A 493 25.44 -21.84 8.30
C ASP A 493 26.87 -22.16 8.80
N PRO A 494 27.12 -23.29 9.50
CA PRO A 494 28.47 -23.70 9.92
C PRO A 494 29.55 -23.69 8.82
N THR A 495 29.20 -23.48 7.56
CA THR A 495 30.08 -23.35 6.38
C THR A 495 30.30 -21.92 5.84
N GLY A 496 29.72 -20.87 6.43
CA GLY A 496 30.08 -19.48 6.05
C GLY A 496 29.36 -18.88 4.84
N ARG A 497 28.29 -19.50 4.29
CA ARG A 497 27.63 -19.03 3.05
C ARG A 497 26.34 -18.22 3.33
N PRO A 498 26.07 -17.11 2.61
CA PRO A 498 24.78 -16.41 2.65
C PRO A 498 23.65 -17.29 2.08
N LEU A 499 22.55 -17.46 2.83
CA LEU A 499 21.40 -18.34 2.49
C LEU A 499 20.59 -17.90 1.25
N GLY A 500 20.87 -16.73 0.67
CA GLY A 500 20.10 -16.16 -0.44
C GLY A 500 20.14 -16.94 -1.76
N ILE A 501 21.23 -17.67 -2.05
CA ILE A 501 21.35 -18.48 -3.27
C ILE A 501 20.59 -19.81 -3.13
N SER A 502 20.66 -20.43 -1.95
CA SER A 502 19.94 -21.68 -1.66
C SER A 502 18.41 -21.47 -1.68
N TYR A 503 17.94 -20.32 -1.18
CA TYR A 503 16.53 -19.94 -1.19
C TYR A 503 15.98 -19.59 -2.59
N ALA A 504 16.79 -18.94 -3.44
CA ALA A 504 16.42 -18.63 -4.82
C ALA A 504 16.33 -19.89 -5.71
N ILE A 505 17.17 -20.89 -5.44
CA ILE A 505 17.16 -22.19 -6.12
C ILE A 505 15.95 -23.03 -5.67
N GLN A 506 15.56 -22.96 -4.39
CA GLN A 506 14.40 -23.69 -3.84
C GLN A 506 13.03 -23.18 -4.31
N THR A 507 12.94 -21.97 -4.89
CA THR A 507 11.65 -21.31 -5.21
C THR A 507 11.26 -21.30 -6.70
N ALA A 508 11.98 -22.04 -7.56
CA ALA A 508 11.59 -22.40 -8.92
C ALA A 508 11.05 -21.23 -9.81
N ARG A 509 11.84 -20.15 -9.98
CA ARG A 509 11.60 -19.11 -11.00
C ARG A 509 12.86 -18.84 -11.81
N ILE A 510 12.99 -19.57 -12.92
CA ILE A 510 14.16 -19.63 -13.82
C ILE A 510 14.60 -18.26 -14.40
N TRP A 511 13.73 -17.24 -14.40
CA TRP A 511 14.07 -15.88 -14.84
C TRP A 511 14.85 -15.05 -13.82
N ASP A 512 14.65 -15.28 -12.52
CA ASP A 512 15.27 -14.50 -11.44
C ASP A 512 16.75 -14.91 -11.21
N ALA A 513 17.11 -16.15 -11.56
CA ALA A 513 18.48 -16.66 -11.54
C ALA A 513 19.41 -15.92 -12.53
N LYS A 514 18.87 -15.45 -13.66
CA LYS A 514 19.62 -14.77 -14.74
C LYS A 514 20.21 -13.43 -14.27
N GLU A 515 19.43 -12.63 -13.55
CA GLU A 515 19.84 -11.29 -13.09
C GLU A 515 20.75 -11.34 -11.85
N MET A 516 20.53 -12.34 -10.99
CA MET A 516 21.38 -12.60 -9.82
C MET A 516 22.76 -13.14 -10.23
N ALA A 517 22.82 -14.06 -11.21
CA ALA A 517 24.08 -14.57 -11.76
C ALA A 517 24.89 -13.49 -12.51
N LEU A 518 24.23 -12.59 -13.26
CA LEU A 518 24.90 -11.47 -13.93
C LEU A 518 25.54 -10.49 -12.95
N ASN A 519 24.89 -10.22 -11.83
CA ASN A 519 25.38 -9.28 -10.81
C ASN A 519 26.50 -9.89 -9.95
N SER A 520 26.45 -11.18 -9.63
CA SER A 520 27.56 -11.89 -8.99
C SER A 520 28.80 -11.91 -9.89
N ARG A 521 28.64 -12.14 -11.20
CA ARG A 521 29.73 -12.07 -12.19
C ARG A 521 30.39 -10.68 -12.20
N ASN A 522 29.62 -9.61 -12.25
CA ASN A 522 30.17 -8.25 -12.29
C ASN A 522 30.94 -7.88 -11.01
N LYS A 523 30.51 -8.40 -9.85
CA LYS A 523 31.19 -8.18 -8.57
C LYS A 523 32.47 -9.02 -8.47
N ILE A 524 32.47 -10.28 -8.92
CA ILE A 524 33.65 -11.17 -8.93
C ILE A 524 34.72 -10.68 -9.92
N VAL A 525 34.34 -10.29 -11.14
CA VAL A 525 35.24 -9.74 -12.17
C VAL A 525 35.88 -8.42 -11.72
N SER A 526 35.21 -7.65 -10.88
CA SER A 526 35.74 -6.39 -10.34
C SER A 526 36.71 -6.56 -9.16
N VAL A 527 36.72 -7.72 -8.50
CA VAL A 527 37.48 -7.95 -7.25
C VAL A 527 38.70 -8.85 -7.45
N LEU A 528 38.68 -9.78 -8.41
CA LEU A 528 39.73 -10.81 -8.48
C LEU A 528 40.33 -10.91 -9.88
N CYS A 529 41.56 -10.40 -10.00
CA CYS A 529 42.50 -10.88 -11.01
C CYS A 529 43.26 -12.09 -10.41
N ALA A 530 43.19 -13.24 -11.11
CA ALA A 530 44.03 -14.45 -11.04
C ALA A 530 43.58 -15.68 -10.21
N GLU A 531 43.42 -16.81 -10.92
CA GLU A 531 43.82 -18.22 -10.66
C GLU A 531 43.51 -18.89 -9.28
N SER A 532 42.23 -19.10 -8.94
CA SER A 532 41.80 -19.91 -7.77
C SER A 532 40.55 -20.78 -8.06
N GLU A 533 40.06 -21.60 -7.11
CA GLU A 533 38.81 -22.40 -7.22
C GLU A 533 37.57 -21.56 -7.60
N GLU A 534 37.61 -20.25 -7.36
CA GLU A 534 36.59 -19.30 -7.80
C GLU A 534 36.50 -19.19 -9.33
N ASP A 535 37.56 -19.54 -10.07
CA ASP A 535 37.63 -19.51 -11.54
C ASP A 535 36.88 -20.70 -12.18
N LEU A 536 36.77 -21.83 -11.47
CA LEU A 536 35.94 -22.97 -11.90
C LEU A 536 34.46 -22.68 -11.67
N MET A 537 34.13 -21.99 -10.58
CA MET A 537 32.77 -21.52 -10.31
C MET A 537 32.35 -20.45 -11.32
N SER A 538 33.26 -19.54 -11.69
CA SER A 538 33.02 -18.53 -12.74
C SER A 538 32.71 -19.19 -14.10
N THR A 539 33.44 -20.27 -14.43
CA THR A 539 33.22 -21.06 -15.65
C THR A 539 31.91 -21.85 -15.63
N THR A 540 31.52 -22.38 -14.47
CA THR A 540 30.20 -23.04 -14.26
C THR A 540 29.06 -22.06 -14.55
N ILE A 541 29.18 -20.83 -14.04
CA ILE A 541 28.20 -19.77 -14.24
C ILE A 541 28.14 -19.36 -15.72
N LEU A 542 29.29 -19.29 -16.41
CA LEU A 542 29.33 -19.02 -17.85
C LEU A 542 28.59 -20.10 -18.65
N ALA A 543 28.78 -21.37 -18.29
CA ALA A 543 28.08 -22.48 -18.95
C ALA A 543 26.56 -22.38 -18.80
N LEU A 544 26.08 -22.04 -17.60
CA LEU A 544 24.66 -21.77 -17.34
C LEU A 544 24.13 -20.59 -18.17
N THR A 545 24.92 -19.53 -18.37
CA THR A 545 24.50 -18.39 -19.21
C THR A 545 24.37 -18.77 -20.68
N TYR A 546 25.28 -19.59 -21.23
CA TYR A 546 25.15 -20.09 -22.60
C TYR A 546 23.92 -20.98 -22.78
N GLY A 547 23.57 -21.78 -21.77
CA GLY A 547 22.31 -22.51 -21.78
C GLY A 547 21.11 -21.58 -21.91
N LEU A 548 21.04 -20.53 -21.08
CA LEU A 548 19.94 -19.56 -21.12
C LEU A 548 19.86 -18.75 -22.43
N GLU A 549 20.95 -18.64 -23.19
CA GLU A 549 21.00 -18.05 -24.54
C GLU A 549 20.64 -19.04 -25.66
N SER A 550 20.20 -20.25 -25.33
CA SER A 550 20.00 -21.36 -26.28
C SER A 550 21.27 -21.83 -26.99
N ARG A 551 22.45 -21.53 -26.42
CA ARG A 551 23.77 -21.95 -26.92
C ARG A 551 24.23 -23.21 -26.18
N TRP A 552 23.42 -24.27 -26.32
CA TRP A 552 23.54 -25.48 -25.49
C TRP A 552 24.83 -26.28 -25.71
N GLU A 553 25.41 -26.25 -26.91
CA GLU A 553 26.67 -26.94 -27.23
C GLU A 553 27.86 -26.29 -26.52
N GLU A 554 27.87 -24.96 -26.45
CA GLU A 554 28.91 -24.20 -25.75
C GLU A 554 28.79 -24.34 -24.24
N ALA A 555 27.54 -24.38 -23.73
CA ALA A 555 27.25 -24.68 -22.34
C ALA A 555 27.77 -26.07 -21.95
N GLU A 556 27.43 -27.10 -22.73
CA GLU A 556 27.86 -28.49 -22.48
C GLU A 556 29.39 -28.59 -22.42
N LYS A 557 30.10 -27.99 -23.38
CA LYS A 557 31.57 -28.02 -23.42
C LYS A 557 32.21 -27.43 -22.17
N LEU A 558 31.69 -26.30 -21.69
CA LEU A 558 32.19 -25.65 -20.48
C LEU A 558 31.87 -26.47 -19.23
N VAL A 559 30.64 -27.00 -19.10
CA VAL A 559 30.27 -27.83 -17.95
C VAL A 559 31.13 -29.10 -17.89
N VAL A 560 31.39 -29.75 -19.02
CA VAL A 560 32.23 -30.96 -19.07
C VAL A 560 33.68 -30.66 -18.64
N GLN A 561 34.27 -29.58 -19.15
CA GLN A 561 35.63 -29.17 -18.78
C GLN A 561 35.75 -28.87 -17.28
N VAL A 562 34.76 -28.16 -16.72
CA VAL A 562 34.71 -27.86 -15.29
C VAL A 562 34.51 -29.11 -14.46
N LEU A 563 33.62 -30.01 -14.90
CA LEU A 563 33.34 -31.27 -14.22
C LEU A 563 34.58 -32.16 -14.16
N GLU A 564 35.31 -32.34 -15.26
CA GLU A 564 36.57 -33.10 -15.27
C GLU A 564 37.60 -32.52 -14.29
N THR A 565 37.67 -31.19 -14.22
CA THR A 565 38.59 -30.50 -13.30
C THR A 565 38.17 -30.70 -11.85
N TYR A 566 36.87 -30.62 -11.54
CA TYR A 566 36.35 -30.86 -10.18
C TYR A 566 36.48 -32.33 -9.76
N MET A 567 36.22 -33.28 -10.66
CA MET A 567 36.43 -34.70 -10.40
C MET A 567 37.90 -34.99 -10.07
N ALA A 568 38.84 -34.38 -10.78
CA ALA A 568 40.28 -34.55 -10.55
C ALA A 568 40.78 -33.90 -9.25
N LYS A 569 40.25 -32.72 -8.88
CA LYS A 569 40.72 -31.95 -7.71
C LYS A 569 40.01 -32.32 -6.40
N LEU A 570 38.69 -32.49 -6.44
CA LEU A 570 37.83 -32.61 -5.25
C LEU A 570 37.24 -34.01 -5.08
N GLY A 571 37.33 -34.85 -6.11
CA GLY A 571 36.79 -36.20 -6.11
C GLY A 571 35.33 -36.28 -6.53
N GLU A 572 34.85 -37.51 -6.76
CA GLU A 572 33.55 -37.79 -7.38
C GLU A 572 32.35 -37.46 -6.50
N ILE A 573 32.51 -37.45 -5.17
CA ILE A 573 31.42 -37.26 -4.19
C ILE A 573 31.33 -35.80 -3.72
N HIS A 574 32.25 -34.92 -4.14
CA HIS A 574 32.25 -33.53 -3.69
C HIS A 574 30.98 -32.80 -4.15
N PRO A 575 30.35 -31.96 -3.29
CA PRO A 575 29.12 -31.24 -3.64
C PRO A 575 29.21 -30.44 -4.95
N ASP A 576 30.33 -29.79 -5.23
CA ASP A 576 30.52 -29.02 -6.46
C ASP A 576 30.70 -29.91 -7.71
N THR A 577 31.28 -31.10 -7.55
CA THR A 577 31.35 -32.12 -8.63
C THR A 577 29.94 -32.61 -8.96
N LEU A 578 29.17 -32.98 -7.93
CA LEU A 578 27.80 -33.48 -8.10
C LEU A 578 26.85 -32.39 -8.61
N GLY A 579 27.04 -31.14 -8.18
CA GLY A 579 26.32 -29.97 -8.69
C GLY A 579 26.55 -29.75 -10.19
N ASN A 580 27.80 -29.85 -10.66
CA ASN A 580 28.13 -29.74 -12.08
C ASN A 580 27.59 -30.92 -12.91
N MET A 581 27.58 -32.13 -12.37
CA MET A 581 26.92 -33.27 -13.02
C MET A 581 25.41 -33.02 -13.21
N ALA A 582 24.74 -32.41 -12.24
CA ALA A 582 23.31 -32.10 -12.34
C ALA A 582 23.02 -31.03 -13.39
N ILE A 583 23.92 -30.05 -13.53
CA ILE A 583 23.85 -29.03 -14.59
C ILE A 583 24.05 -29.67 -15.98
N LEU A 584 24.99 -30.60 -16.12
CA LEU A 584 25.21 -31.34 -17.37
C LEU A 584 23.98 -32.16 -17.76
N ALA A 585 23.40 -32.88 -16.80
CA ALA A 585 22.20 -33.67 -17.00
C ALA A 585 21.00 -32.81 -17.46
N SER A 586 20.83 -31.64 -16.87
CA SER A 586 19.79 -30.67 -17.25
C SER A 586 20.03 -30.11 -18.66
N THR A 587 21.29 -29.85 -19.01
CA THR A 587 21.67 -29.37 -20.36
C THR A 587 21.33 -30.41 -21.43
N LEU A 588 21.62 -31.69 -21.17
CA LEU A 588 21.31 -32.80 -22.08
C LEU A 588 19.80 -33.01 -22.28
N VAL A 589 19.01 -32.82 -21.23
CA VAL A 589 17.55 -32.81 -21.29
C VAL A 589 17.07 -31.75 -22.27
N VAL A 590 17.52 -30.50 -22.14
CA VAL A 590 17.06 -29.42 -23.03
C VAL A 590 17.51 -29.64 -24.49
N GLN A 591 18.63 -30.32 -24.72
CA GLN A 591 19.07 -30.74 -26.06
C GLN A 591 18.30 -31.94 -26.63
N GLY A 592 17.37 -32.55 -25.89
CA GLY A 592 16.64 -33.74 -26.32
C GLY A 592 17.43 -35.06 -26.19
N ARG A 593 18.57 -35.05 -25.48
CA ARG A 593 19.45 -36.21 -25.26
C ARG A 593 19.11 -36.93 -23.96
N TRP A 594 17.86 -37.38 -23.86
CA TRP A 594 17.26 -37.89 -22.62
C TRP A 594 17.96 -39.13 -22.04
N GLU A 595 18.42 -40.07 -22.88
CA GLU A 595 19.13 -41.29 -22.44
C GLU A 595 20.52 -41.00 -21.84
N ALA A 596 21.17 -39.92 -22.29
CA ALA A 596 22.45 -39.48 -21.71
C ALA A 596 22.22 -38.80 -20.36
N SER A 597 21.14 -38.01 -20.26
CA SER A 597 20.73 -37.41 -18.99
C SER A 597 20.30 -38.45 -17.96
N GLU A 598 19.48 -39.44 -18.34
CA GLU A 598 19.01 -40.50 -17.44
C GLU A 598 20.17 -41.18 -16.71
N ARG A 599 21.24 -41.51 -17.44
CA ARG A 599 22.44 -42.12 -16.86
C ARG A 599 23.10 -41.25 -15.79
N LEU A 600 23.23 -39.94 -16.07
CA LEU A 600 23.85 -38.99 -15.14
C LEU A 600 22.97 -38.74 -13.92
N VAL A 601 21.65 -38.56 -14.10
CA VAL A 601 20.72 -38.34 -12.99
C VAL A 601 20.57 -39.61 -12.13
N TRP A 602 20.58 -40.79 -12.75
CA TRP A 602 20.61 -42.07 -12.03
C TRP A 602 21.87 -42.23 -11.18
N GLN A 603 23.04 -41.91 -11.74
CA GLN A 603 24.30 -41.93 -11.01
C GLN A 603 24.27 -40.94 -9.83
N LEU A 604 23.77 -39.72 -10.04
CA LEU A 604 23.60 -38.72 -8.99
C LEU A 604 22.69 -39.22 -7.88
N TRP A 605 21.52 -39.76 -8.23
CA TRP A 605 20.56 -40.28 -7.26
C TRP A 605 21.16 -41.43 -6.43
N MET A 606 21.85 -42.38 -7.06
CA MET A 606 22.53 -43.47 -6.35
C MET A 606 23.61 -42.92 -5.42
N THR A 607 24.46 -42.01 -5.90
CA THR A 607 25.50 -41.38 -5.06
C THR A 607 24.89 -40.64 -3.89
N TYR A 608 23.81 -39.88 -4.09
CA TYR A 608 23.14 -39.16 -3.01
C TYR A 608 22.46 -40.10 -2.02
N LYS A 609 21.74 -41.11 -2.51
CA LYS A 609 21.08 -42.12 -1.69
C LYS A 609 22.06 -42.90 -0.83
N THR A 610 23.20 -43.33 -1.39
CA THR A 610 24.21 -44.11 -0.67
C THR A 610 24.98 -43.26 0.35
N ASN A 611 25.32 -42.00 0.04
CA ASN A 611 26.18 -41.19 0.91
C ASN A 611 25.43 -40.29 1.89
N PHE A 612 24.21 -39.85 1.54
CA PHE A 612 23.44 -38.87 2.33
C PHE A 612 22.09 -39.42 2.83
N GLY A 613 21.67 -40.59 2.34
CA GLY A 613 20.43 -41.25 2.73
C GLY A 613 19.24 -40.91 1.83
N GLU A 614 18.18 -41.72 1.94
CA GLU A 614 16.98 -41.64 1.08
C GLU A 614 16.22 -40.31 1.24
N ASN A 615 16.13 -39.79 2.48
CA ASN A 615 15.35 -38.60 2.80
C ASN A 615 16.13 -37.28 2.63
N HIS A 616 17.37 -37.32 2.13
CA HIS A 616 18.18 -36.13 1.97
C HIS A 616 17.64 -35.23 0.84
N PRO A 617 17.59 -33.90 0.99
CA PRO A 617 17.06 -32.99 -0.04
C PRO A 617 17.66 -33.19 -1.44
N TYR A 618 18.96 -33.52 -1.53
CA TYR A 618 19.61 -33.81 -2.83
C TYR A 618 19.21 -35.16 -3.43
N THR A 619 18.93 -36.18 -2.60
CA THR A 619 18.37 -37.46 -3.06
C THR A 619 16.96 -37.25 -3.61
N LEU A 620 16.13 -36.47 -2.91
CA LEU A 620 14.77 -36.14 -3.36
C LEU A 620 14.77 -35.29 -4.65
N THR A 621 15.68 -34.31 -4.74
CA THR A 621 15.81 -33.45 -5.93
C THR A 621 16.29 -34.24 -7.16
N SER A 622 17.29 -35.12 -6.99
CA SER A 622 17.78 -35.98 -8.09
C SER A 622 16.72 -36.99 -8.54
N MET A 623 15.89 -37.48 -7.62
CA MET A 623 14.75 -38.35 -7.93
C MET A 623 13.65 -37.62 -8.74
N ALA A 624 13.34 -36.37 -8.38
CA ALA A 624 12.40 -35.54 -9.16
C ALA A 624 12.91 -35.28 -10.60
N ASN A 625 14.22 -35.03 -10.74
CA ASN A 625 14.86 -34.87 -12.05
C ASN A 625 14.85 -36.17 -12.87
N LEU A 626 14.97 -37.33 -12.20
CA LEU A 626 14.89 -38.64 -12.84
C LEU A 626 13.48 -38.92 -13.35
N ALA A 627 12.46 -38.62 -12.54
CA ALA A 627 11.06 -38.72 -12.93
C ALA A 627 10.73 -37.82 -14.13
N PHE A 628 11.25 -36.59 -14.15
CA PHE A 628 11.10 -35.68 -15.29
C PHE A 628 11.74 -36.23 -16.58
N THR A 629 12.91 -36.84 -16.45
CA THR A 629 13.63 -37.46 -17.58
C THR A 629 12.88 -38.68 -18.13
N TRP A 630 12.35 -39.54 -17.26
CA TRP A 630 11.53 -40.70 -17.66
C TRP A 630 10.22 -40.28 -18.31
N ASN A 631 9.57 -39.23 -17.81
CA ASN A 631 8.37 -38.69 -18.45
C ASN A 631 8.69 -38.18 -19.88
N SER A 632 9.84 -37.53 -20.06
CA SER A 632 10.31 -37.05 -21.38
C SER A 632 10.69 -38.19 -22.33
N LEU A 633 11.06 -39.37 -21.80
CA LEU A 633 11.28 -40.61 -22.55
C LEU A 633 9.97 -41.38 -22.87
N GLY A 634 8.80 -40.87 -22.45
CA GLY A 634 7.52 -41.55 -22.62
C GLY A 634 7.28 -42.70 -21.63
N ARG A 635 8.15 -42.84 -20.60
CA ARG A 635 8.06 -43.84 -19.53
C ARG A 635 7.27 -43.27 -18.34
N THR A 636 6.02 -42.93 -18.60
CA THR A 636 5.13 -42.27 -17.63
C THR A 636 4.86 -43.11 -16.39
N VAL A 637 4.74 -44.43 -16.54
CA VAL A 637 4.55 -45.36 -15.41
C VAL A 637 5.77 -45.37 -14.47
N ASP A 638 6.98 -45.36 -15.02
CA ASP A 638 8.22 -45.31 -14.23
C ASP A 638 8.38 -43.97 -13.53
N ALA A 639 8.01 -42.87 -14.18
CA ALA A 639 8.01 -41.53 -13.57
C ALA A 639 7.02 -41.40 -12.40
N ILE A 640 5.81 -41.98 -12.53
CA ILE A 640 4.80 -41.98 -11.48
C ILE A 640 5.28 -42.83 -10.29
N ASN A 641 5.75 -44.05 -10.54
CA ASN A 641 6.29 -44.93 -9.50
C ASN A 641 7.50 -44.31 -8.77
N CYS A 642 8.32 -43.51 -9.47
CA CYS A 642 9.44 -42.77 -8.88
C CYS A 642 8.95 -41.72 -7.87
N CYS A 643 7.91 -40.97 -8.22
CA CYS A 643 7.32 -39.93 -7.37
C CYS A 643 6.50 -40.49 -6.21
N GLU A 644 5.92 -41.69 -6.35
CA GLU A 644 5.11 -42.33 -5.30
C GLU A 644 5.96 -43.00 -4.21
N ASN A 645 7.21 -43.37 -4.51
CA ASN A 645 8.15 -43.98 -3.57
C ASN A 645 9.15 -42.97 -2.96
N ALA A 646 8.82 -41.67 -3.05
CA ALA A 646 9.67 -40.54 -2.70
C ALA A 646 9.52 -40.02 -1.27
#